data_AF-A0AAD6JXV3-F1
#
_entry.id   AF-A0AAD6JXV3-F1
#
_cell.length_a   1.000
_cell.length_b   1.000
_cell.length_c   1.000
_cell.angle_alpha   90.00
_cell.angle_beta   90.00
_cell.angle_gamma   90.00
#
_symmetry.space_group_name_H-M   'P 1'
#
loop_
_entity.id
_entity.type
_entity.pdbx_description
1 polymer ?
#
loop_
_entity_poly.entity_id
_entity_poly.type
_entity_poly.pdbx_seq_one_letter_code
_entity_poly.pdbx_strand_id
1 'polypeptide(L)'
;MMAPGYVWIATNWLSTHLETNSPLPSDTMDDFQGVLTLRMYTPDSELKRKFISRWSNLTSGTTGYGPDPIGLSTYGLYAYDTVWLLARAINAFLDQGGNISFSGNSRLANLRGERLHLDAMNFFNGGKMLREKILQVNMTGVTGQLKFNPDGNLINPAYEVINVIGSGIRKIGYWSNYSGLSVVPPEKLYSSPPNRSSSSQNLYSPIWPGQAVQKPRGWVFPTNGRQLKIGVPNRVSYRDFVSQVPGTDMFTGYCIDVFTDAINLLPYPIPYKLIPYGDGTDNPSSTELIRLITAGVYDAVIGDIAIITNRTRMADFTQPYIESGLVVVAPVKKKNSGAWSFLKPFTRQMWGVTVIFFIVVGAVVWILEHRLNDEFRGPPRRQMITILWFSFSTWFSTHRENTISTLGRFVLLIWLFVVLIINSSYTASLTSILTVQQLTSPIKGIDSLISSKDPIGYQQGSFTRDYLINELGIQKSRLISLKMPEDYAKALKDGPHNGGVAAVVDERAYIELFLSTRCEFSIVGQEFTKNGWGFAFPRDSPLAVDMSTAILRLSENGDLQRIHDKWLMRSACSRQGAKLEVDRLDLRSFWGLYLICGIACLLALLTHFLMTVRQYIRHYSPELDSSGQRSTPARLQTFLSFVDEKEQEVKNRSNRRKLEMASNRNESMDNHSSKRRHIEPPPDASNEA
;
A
#
# COMPACT_ATOMS: atom_id res chain seq x y z
N MET A 1 29.12 24.39 27.79
CA MET A 1 27.90 25.13 27.41
C MET A 1 28.15 26.14 26.28
N MET A 2 29.37 26.67 26.13
CA MET A 2 29.78 27.53 25.01
C MET A 2 30.46 26.73 23.88
N ALA A 3 29.83 25.65 23.44
CA ALA A 3 30.36 24.73 22.42
C ALA A 3 29.46 24.70 21.18
N PRO A 4 29.91 24.13 20.04
CA PRO A 4 29.06 23.93 18.86
C PRO A 4 27.78 23.18 19.22
N GLY A 5 26.63 23.65 18.73
CA GLY A 5 25.31 23.04 18.98
C GLY A 5 24.44 23.75 20.03
N TYR A 6 24.99 24.71 20.78
CA TYR A 6 24.26 25.50 21.76
C TYR A 6 23.81 26.86 21.20
N VAL A 7 22.74 27.43 21.78
CA VAL A 7 22.26 28.78 21.47
C VAL A 7 22.02 29.53 22.77
N TRP A 8 22.59 30.72 22.89
CA TRP A 8 22.42 31.60 24.04
C TRP A 8 21.88 32.95 23.60
N ILE A 9 20.78 33.38 24.22
CA ILE A 9 20.18 34.69 24.02
C ILE A 9 20.12 35.38 25.39
N ALA A 10 20.85 36.48 25.52
CA ALA A 10 20.88 37.32 26.69
C ALA A 10 19.98 38.55 26.50
N THR A 11 19.47 39.06 27.61
CA THR A 11 18.78 40.36 27.64
C THR A 11 19.80 41.50 27.50
N ASN A 12 19.29 42.73 27.43
CA ASN A 12 20.12 43.91 27.21
C ASN A 12 21.16 44.22 28.30
N TRP A 13 21.07 43.57 29.47
CA TRP A 13 22.10 43.64 30.51
C TRP A 13 23.49 43.30 29.97
N LEU A 14 23.61 42.25 29.15
CA LEU A 14 24.91 41.84 28.61
C LEU A 14 25.50 42.93 27.72
N SER A 15 24.70 43.50 26.81
CA SER A 15 25.16 44.62 25.99
C SER A 15 25.63 45.83 26.81
N THR A 16 24.97 46.11 27.93
CA THR A 16 25.34 47.22 28.83
C THR A 16 26.65 46.94 29.54
N HIS A 17 26.84 45.70 30.02
CA HIS A 17 28.09 45.28 30.64
C HIS A 17 29.27 45.34 29.66
N LEU A 18 29.06 44.86 28.42
CA LEU A 18 30.06 44.92 27.36
C LEU A 18 30.43 46.37 26.99
N GLU A 19 29.48 47.31 27.00
CA GLU A 19 29.74 48.73 26.69
C GLU A 19 30.44 49.48 27.83
N THR A 20 30.04 49.25 29.08
CA THR A 20 30.59 49.97 30.24
C THR A 20 32.00 49.51 30.60
N ASN A 21 32.31 48.22 30.40
CA ASN A 21 33.60 47.63 30.79
C ASN A 21 34.52 47.31 29.60
N SER A 22 34.27 47.90 28.43
CA SER A 22 35.11 47.68 27.25
C SER A 22 36.45 48.43 27.37
N PRO A 23 37.60 47.81 27.02
CA PRO A 23 37.75 46.43 26.55
C PRO A 23 37.79 45.42 27.71
N LEU A 24 37.05 44.33 27.58
CA LEU A 24 37.11 43.22 28.53
C LEU A 24 38.34 42.31 28.25
N PRO A 25 38.88 41.63 29.29
CA PRO A 25 39.90 40.59 29.11
C PRO A 25 39.44 39.48 28.15
N SER A 26 40.40 38.89 27.43
CA SER A 26 40.11 37.81 26.45
C SER A 26 39.39 36.63 27.09
N ASP A 27 39.82 36.20 28.28
CA ASP A 27 39.25 35.05 28.99
C ASP A 27 37.75 35.25 29.28
N THR A 28 37.36 36.45 29.72
CA THR A 28 35.97 36.80 29.97
C THR A 28 35.17 36.89 28.67
N MET A 29 35.80 37.32 27.58
CA MET A 29 35.13 37.42 26.28
C MET A 29 34.91 36.05 25.63
N ASP A 30 35.77 35.07 25.91
CA ASP A 30 35.64 33.70 25.45
C ASP A 30 34.36 33.03 26.01
N ASP A 31 33.96 33.40 27.23
CA ASP A 31 32.72 32.93 27.86
C ASP A 31 31.45 33.46 27.19
N PHE A 32 31.54 34.50 26.35
CA PHE A 32 30.41 35.11 25.67
C PHE A 32 30.39 34.88 24.15
N GLN A 33 31.30 34.05 23.62
CA GLN A 33 31.41 33.83 22.17
C GLN A 33 30.14 33.22 21.55
N GLY A 34 29.58 33.91 20.57
CA GLY A 34 28.38 33.51 19.85
C GLY A 34 27.07 33.75 20.60
N VAL A 35 27.10 34.46 21.74
CA VAL A 35 25.89 34.88 22.46
C VAL A 35 25.19 36.00 21.70
N LEU A 36 23.87 35.90 21.57
CA LEU A 36 23.02 36.96 21.03
C LEU A 36 22.51 37.84 22.16
N THR A 37 22.58 39.17 21.99
CA THR A 37 22.03 40.14 22.94
C THR A 37 21.31 41.26 22.22
N LEU A 38 20.47 42.00 22.94
CA LEU A 38 19.78 43.19 22.44
C LEU A 38 20.42 44.45 23.00
N ARG A 39 20.46 45.53 22.22
CA ARG A 39 20.86 46.87 22.67
C ARG A 39 19.81 47.88 22.24
N MET A 40 19.48 48.86 23.08
CA MET A 40 18.53 49.93 22.67
C MET A 40 19.10 50.72 21.50
N TYR A 41 18.31 50.88 20.43
CA TYR A 41 18.76 51.57 19.23
C TYR A 41 18.84 53.07 19.48
N THR A 42 20.00 53.63 19.19
CA THR A 42 20.25 55.08 19.19
C THR A 42 20.86 55.45 17.84
N PRO A 43 20.25 56.38 17.08
CA PRO A 43 20.75 56.77 15.76
C PRO A 43 22.19 57.25 15.80
N ASP A 44 22.94 57.01 14.74
CA ASP A 44 24.26 57.61 14.58
C ASP A 44 24.11 59.06 14.13
N SER A 45 24.10 59.96 15.11
CA SER A 45 23.94 61.39 14.90
C SER A 45 25.22 62.16 15.21
N GLU A 46 25.37 63.34 14.62
CA GLU A 46 26.48 64.24 14.93
C GLU A 46 26.49 64.64 16.42
N LEU A 47 25.30 64.87 17.01
CA LEU A 47 25.14 65.16 18.44
C LEU A 47 25.70 64.02 19.31
N LYS A 48 25.37 62.77 18.97
CA LYS A 48 25.89 61.59 19.67
C LYS A 48 27.41 61.48 19.55
N ARG A 49 27.97 61.63 18.34
CA ARG A 49 29.43 61.57 18.13
C ARG A 49 30.18 62.66 18.90
N LYS A 50 29.66 63.90 18.89
CA LYS A 50 30.20 65.02 19.68
C LYS A 50 30.12 64.74 21.18
N PHE A 51 29.00 64.20 21.66
CA PHE A 51 28.83 63.84 23.07
C PHE A 51 29.81 62.73 23.51
N ILE A 52 29.94 61.65 22.73
CA ILE A 52 30.87 60.55 23.01
C ILE A 52 32.32 61.07 23.05
N SER A 53 32.72 61.91 22.08
CA SER A 53 34.06 62.51 22.07
C SER A 53 34.30 63.44 23.26
N ARG A 54 33.30 64.22 23.66
CA ARG A 54 33.39 65.04 24.88
C ARG A 54 33.49 64.19 26.14
N TRP A 55 32.69 63.12 26.22
CA TRP A 55 32.70 62.19 27.34
C TRP A 55 34.06 61.51 27.49
N SER A 56 34.60 60.96 26.40
CA SER A 56 35.92 60.33 26.42
C SER A 56 37.02 61.29 26.87
N ASN A 57 36.99 62.55 26.42
CA ASN A 57 37.96 63.55 26.86
C ASN A 57 37.86 63.88 28.35
N LEU A 58 36.65 63.92 28.91
CA LEU A 58 36.42 64.16 30.35
C LEU A 58 36.88 62.97 31.20
N THR A 59 36.57 61.75 30.77
CA THR A 59 36.90 60.53 31.53
C THR A 59 38.36 60.11 31.39
N SER A 60 39.05 60.57 30.35
CA SER A 60 40.49 60.31 30.17
C SER A 60 41.38 61.25 31.00
N GLY A 61 40.82 62.34 31.54
CA GLY A 61 41.59 63.42 32.17
C GLY A 61 41.26 63.73 33.63
N THR A 62 40.35 63.03 34.31
CA THR A 62 39.87 63.46 35.63
C THR A 62 39.70 62.32 36.66
N THR A 63 40.63 62.33 37.63
CA THR A 63 40.50 61.97 39.07
C THR A 63 40.39 60.50 39.54
N GLY A 64 41.46 60.03 40.20
CA GLY A 64 41.41 59.49 41.58
C GLY A 64 40.99 58.03 41.80
N TYR A 65 40.34 57.37 40.85
CA TYR A 65 39.89 55.97 40.95
C TYR A 65 40.37 55.16 39.74
N GLY A 66 41.65 54.81 39.74
CA GLY A 66 42.22 53.83 38.80
C GLY A 66 42.49 54.33 37.38
N PRO A 67 43.17 53.50 36.54
CA PRO A 67 43.68 53.89 35.23
C PRO A 67 42.69 53.77 34.07
N ASP A 68 41.45 53.33 34.31
CA ASP A 68 40.51 52.95 33.24
C ASP A 68 39.41 54.01 32.99
N PRO A 69 39.14 54.38 31.73
CA PRO A 69 38.09 55.34 31.39
C PRO A 69 36.70 54.80 31.73
N ILE A 70 35.83 55.65 32.28
CA ILE A 70 34.44 55.30 32.58
C ILE A 70 33.67 55.07 31.27
N GLY A 71 33.33 53.81 30.98
CA GLY A 71 32.61 53.43 29.78
C GLY A 71 31.19 54.00 29.72
N LEU A 72 30.71 54.24 28.50
CA LEU A 72 29.42 54.88 28.23
C LEU A 72 28.45 53.88 27.59
N SER A 73 27.43 53.48 28.34
CA SER A 73 26.36 52.62 27.84
C SER A 73 25.20 53.43 27.25
N THR A 74 24.32 52.74 26.53
CA THR A 74 23.04 53.32 26.06
C THR A 74 22.21 53.96 27.17
N TYR A 75 22.20 53.41 28.38
CA TYR A 75 21.53 54.02 29.53
C TYR A 75 22.10 55.39 29.90
N GLY A 76 23.41 55.58 29.80
CA GLY A 76 24.05 56.88 30.03
C GLY A 76 23.59 57.95 29.04
N LEU A 77 23.39 57.57 27.76
CA LEU A 77 22.82 58.46 26.74
C LEU A 77 21.39 58.87 27.06
N TYR A 78 20.54 57.91 27.46
CA TYR A 78 19.16 58.20 27.87
C TYR A 78 19.09 59.06 29.13
N ALA A 79 19.99 58.84 30.10
CA ALA A 79 20.05 59.67 31.30
C ALA A 79 20.37 61.14 30.95
N TYR A 80 21.33 61.37 30.05
CA TYR A 80 21.66 62.71 29.57
C TYR A 80 20.47 63.41 28.92
N ASP A 81 19.78 62.72 28.00
CA ASP A 81 18.62 63.29 27.33
C ASP A 81 17.42 63.48 28.26
N THR A 82 17.26 62.63 29.28
CA THR A 82 16.18 62.75 30.28
C THR A 82 16.29 64.07 31.05
N VAL A 83 17.50 64.50 31.40
CA VAL A 83 17.73 65.79 32.08
C VAL A 83 17.32 66.96 31.18
N TRP A 84 17.71 66.92 29.91
CA TRP A 84 17.30 67.95 28.94
C TRP A 84 15.80 67.97 28.67
N LEU A 85 15.18 66.79 28.64
CA LEU A 85 13.74 66.64 28.48
C LEU A 85 12.99 67.28 29.65
N LEU A 86 13.41 66.99 30.89
CA LEU A 86 12.84 67.59 32.09
C LEU A 86 13.05 69.10 32.13
N ALA A 87 14.25 69.58 31.77
CA ALA A 87 14.53 71.02 31.71
C ALA A 87 13.58 71.75 30.75
N ARG A 88 13.33 71.18 29.56
CA ARG A 88 12.36 71.73 28.60
C ARG A 88 10.93 71.69 29.10
N ALA A 89 10.53 70.59 29.75
CA ALA A 89 9.19 70.45 30.31
C ALA A 89 8.93 71.45 31.44
N ILE A 90 9.91 71.65 32.33
CA ILE A 90 9.85 72.64 33.41
C ILE A 90 9.82 74.06 32.85
N ASN A 91 10.64 74.37 31.84
CA ASN A 91 10.60 75.66 31.18
C ASN A 91 9.21 75.95 30.58
N ALA A 92 8.66 74.99 29.84
CA ALA A 92 7.31 75.10 29.27
C ALA A 92 6.19 75.18 30.33
N PHE A 93 6.39 74.58 31.50
CA PHE A 93 5.48 74.70 32.65
C PHE A 93 5.51 76.13 33.23
N LEU A 94 6.70 76.69 33.41
CA LEU A 94 6.89 78.05 33.95
C LEU A 94 6.41 79.13 32.98
N ASP A 95 6.70 78.99 31.68
CA ASP A 95 6.29 79.95 30.63
C ASP A 95 4.77 80.08 30.52
N GLN A 96 4.01 79.06 30.92
CA GLN A 96 2.54 79.06 30.91
C GLN A 96 1.93 79.51 32.25
N GLY A 97 2.71 80.14 33.13
CA GLY A 97 2.24 80.65 34.42
C GLY A 97 2.07 79.56 35.49
N GLY A 98 2.75 78.41 35.33
CA GLY A 98 2.72 77.34 36.31
C GLY A 98 3.35 77.76 37.64
N ASN A 99 2.57 77.69 38.73
CA ASN A 99 3.04 78.02 40.07
C ASN A 99 3.57 76.78 40.81
N ILE A 100 4.77 76.88 41.38
CA ILE A 100 5.38 75.83 42.20
C ILE A 100 4.80 75.91 43.62
N SER A 101 3.74 75.14 43.87
CA SER A 101 3.12 75.03 45.20
C SER A 101 2.83 73.59 45.56
N PHE A 102 2.94 73.28 46.84
CA PHE A 102 2.76 71.94 47.38
C PHE A 102 1.64 71.97 48.42
N SER A 103 0.83 70.91 48.47
CA SER A 103 -0.18 70.75 49.51
C SER A 103 -0.09 69.38 50.16
N GLY A 104 -0.50 69.33 51.44
CA GLY A 104 -0.51 68.10 52.22
C GLY A 104 -1.65 67.17 51.78
N ASN A 105 -1.40 65.87 51.76
CA ASN A 105 -2.43 64.88 51.43
C ASN A 105 -3.12 64.38 52.71
N SER A 106 -4.38 64.77 52.93
CA SER A 106 -5.16 64.34 54.09
C SER A 106 -5.37 62.82 54.17
N ARG A 107 -5.22 62.09 53.07
CA ARG A 107 -5.30 60.61 53.05
C ARG A 107 -4.06 59.93 53.65
N LEU A 108 -2.92 60.62 53.68
CA LEU A 108 -1.66 60.13 54.27
C LEU A 108 -1.52 60.50 55.75
N ALA A 109 -2.42 61.34 56.27
CA ALA A 109 -2.44 61.74 57.68
C ALA A 109 -2.74 60.56 58.63
N ASN A 110 -3.32 59.46 58.13
CA ASN A 110 -3.59 58.25 58.91
C ASN A 110 -2.37 57.33 59.10
N LEU A 111 -1.25 57.59 58.39
CA LEU A 111 0.01 56.81 58.48
C LEU A 111 1.01 57.45 59.46
N ARG A 112 0.51 58.32 60.34
CA ARG A 112 1.29 59.09 61.30
C ARG A 112 1.95 58.16 62.32
N GLY A 113 3.28 58.15 62.35
CA GLY A 113 4.07 57.37 63.32
C GLY A 113 4.80 56.14 62.75
N GLU A 114 4.69 55.83 61.46
CA GLU A 114 5.52 54.80 60.81
C GLU A 114 6.93 55.33 60.47
N ARG A 115 7.94 54.43 60.37
CA ARG A 115 9.36 54.76 60.15
C ARG A 115 9.66 55.60 58.89
N LEU A 116 8.74 55.65 57.93
CA LEU A 116 8.94 56.29 56.62
C LEU A 116 8.37 57.72 56.54
N HIS A 117 7.77 58.28 57.60
CA HIS A 117 7.24 59.66 57.65
C HIS A 117 6.42 60.08 56.41
N LEU A 118 5.58 59.16 55.91
CA LEU A 118 4.77 59.38 54.71
C LEU A 118 3.68 60.45 54.92
N ASP A 119 3.39 60.78 56.17
CA ASP A 119 2.50 61.86 56.61
C ASP A 119 3.07 63.26 56.32
N ALA A 120 4.40 63.38 56.16
CA ALA A 120 5.09 64.63 55.78
C ALA A 120 5.18 64.83 54.25
N MET A 121 4.73 63.86 53.44
CA MET A 121 4.76 64.01 51.99
C MET A 121 3.70 64.98 51.48
N ASN A 122 4.18 66.06 50.87
CA ASN A 122 3.34 66.98 50.12
C ASN A 122 3.29 66.58 48.64
N PHE A 123 2.12 66.70 48.03
CA PHE A 123 1.99 66.53 46.58
C PHE A 123 2.12 67.88 45.87
N PHE A 124 2.71 67.84 44.69
CA PHE A 124 2.86 69.03 43.86
C PHE A 124 1.52 69.39 43.19
N ASN A 125 0.96 70.57 43.50
CA ASN A 125 -0.34 71.00 42.99
C ASN A 125 -0.33 71.10 41.46
N GLY A 126 0.77 71.58 40.88
CA GLY A 126 0.98 71.66 39.43
C GLY A 126 1.37 70.32 38.77
N GLY A 127 1.38 69.21 39.51
CA GLY A 127 1.92 67.93 39.03
C GLY A 127 1.24 67.38 37.78
N LYS A 128 -0.09 67.54 37.65
CA LYS A 128 -0.82 67.12 36.43
C LYS A 128 -0.37 67.92 35.21
N MET A 129 -0.29 69.25 35.36
CA MET A 129 0.15 70.14 34.29
C MET A 129 1.61 69.88 33.92
N LEU A 130 2.51 69.69 34.89
CA LEU A 130 3.90 69.34 34.60
C LEU A 130 4.01 67.98 33.89
N ARG A 131 3.24 66.97 34.30
CA ARG A 131 3.19 65.68 33.60
C ARG A 131 2.72 65.84 32.15
N GLU A 132 1.70 66.66 31.91
CA GLU A 132 1.26 66.98 30.55
C GLU A 132 2.38 67.65 29.74
N LYS A 133 3.13 68.58 30.34
CA LYS A 133 4.30 69.20 29.68
C LYS A 133 5.40 68.20 29.36
N ILE A 134 5.69 67.27 30.26
CA ILE A 134 6.64 66.17 30.02
C ILE A 134 6.20 65.34 28.80
N LEU A 135 4.92 64.97 28.73
CA LEU A 135 4.36 64.19 27.62
C LEU A 135 4.31 64.95 26.28
N GLN A 136 4.21 66.29 26.34
CA GLN A 136 4.21 67.18 25.17
C GLN A 136 5.61 67.48 24.63
N VAL A 137 6.69 67.11 25.33
CA VAL A 137 8.05 67.37 24.85
C VAL A 137 8.28 66.63 23.53
N ASN A 138 8.74 67.39 22.54
CA ASN A 138 9.22 66.89 21.26
C ASN A 138 10.62 67.45 21.04
N MET A 139 11.65 66.61 21.26
CA MET A 139 13.04 67.03 21.14
C MET A 139 13.89 65.99 20.41
N THR A 140 14.96 66.45 19.79
CA THR A 140 16.01 65.58 19.24
C THR A 140 17.22 65.68 20.15
N GLY A 141 17.58 64.58 20.81
CA GLY A 141 18.71 64.48 21.73
C GLY A 141 19.86 63.63 21.17
N VAL A 142 20.75 63.17 22.04
CA VAL A 142 21.85 62.25 21.67
C VAL A 142 21.34 60.84 21.37
N THR A 143 20.17 60.46 21.89
CA THR A 143 19.49 59.17 21.66
C THR A 143 18.56 59.19 20.44
N GLY A 144 18.41 60.33 19.76
CA GLY A 144 17.52 60.51 18.62
C GLY A 144 16.27 61.32 18.96
N GLN A 145 15.16 61.06 18.25
CA GLN A 145 13.90 61.75 18.47
C GLN A 145 13.20 61.19 19.73
N LEU A 146 12.91 62.08 20.69
CA LEU A 146 12.18 61.77 21.91
C LEU A 146 10.79 62.41 21.84
N LYS A 147 9.78 61.55 21.80
CA LYS A 147 8.37 61.91 21.79
C LYS A 147 7.56 60.81 22.45
N PHE A 148 6.58 61.18 23.26
CA PHE A 148 5.72 60.23 23.95
C PHE A 148 4.35 60.10 23.27
N ASN A 149 3.74 58.93 23.41
CA ASN A 149 2.33 58.72 23.11
C ASN A 149 1.44 59.18 24.29
N PRO A 150 0.10 59.23 24.14
CA PRO A 150 -0.80 59.63 25.22
C PRO A 150 -0.69 58.77 26.50
N ASP A 151 -0.25 57.52 26.37
CA ASP A 151 -0.05 56.59 27.49
C ASP A 151 1.28 56.81 28.25
N GLY A 152 2.17 57.67 27.73
CA GLY A 152 3.48 57.94 28.31
C GLY A 152 4.63 57.03 27.83
N ASN A 153 4.41 56.23 26.78
CA ASN A 153 5.43 55.41 26.15
C ASN A 153 6.18 56.18 25.07
N LEU A 154 7.48 55.90 24.93
CA LEU A 154 8.28 56.44 23.83
C LEU A 154 7.72 55.95 22.48
N ILE A 155 7.56 56.87 21.53
CA ILE A 155 7.14 56.52 20.17
C ILE A 155 8.29 55.83 19.43
N ASN A 156 7.98 54.74 18.72
CA ASN A 156 8.91 53.98 17.87
C ASN A 156 10.17 53.44 18.58
N PRO A 157 10.03 52.70 19.70
CA PRO A 157 11.17 52.05 20.34
C PRO A 157 11.75 50.99 19.39
N ALA A 158 13.07 50.96 19.31
CA ALA A 158 13.81 50.02 18.49
C ALA A 158 15.05 49.50 19.21
N TYR A 159 15.51 48.34 18.79
CA TYR A 159 16.66 47.63 19.34
C TYR A 159 17.60 47.20 18.22
N GLU A 160 18.88 47.16 18.51
CA GLU A 160 19.87 46.47 17.70
C GLU A 160 20.00 45.03 18.20
N VAL A 161 20.02 44.09 17.26
CA VAL A 161 20.33 42.69 17.55
C VAL A 161 21.83 42.50 17.36
N ILE A 162 22.51 42.05 18.41
CA ILE A 162 23.96 41.95 18.49
C ILE A 162 24.36 40.50 18.69
N ASN A 163 25.45 40.12 18.05
CA ASN A 163 26.17 38.87 18.25
C ASN A 163 27.57 39.18 18.81
N VAL A 164 27.94 38.57 19.94
CA VAL A 164 29.25 38.72 20.58
C VAL A 164 30.27 37.80 19.90
N ILE A 165 31.30 38.36 19.27
CA ILE A 165 32.29 37.61 18.48
C ILE A 165 33.69 38.22 18.65
N GLY A 166 34.68 37.37 18.90
CA GLY A 166 36.06 37.79 19.09
C GLY A 166 36.17 38.74 20.28
N SER A 167 36.89 39.85 20.15
CA SER A 167 37.06 40.85 21.21
C SER A 167 35.94 41.89 21.28
N GLY A 168 34.80 41.70 20.59
CA GLY A 168 33.79 42.74 20.50
C GLY A 168 32.40 42.27 20.08
N ILE A 169 31.61 43.24 19.61
CA ILE A 169 30.21 43.07 19.27
C ILE A 169 29.97 43.29 17.78
N ARG A 170 29.24 42.38 17.15
CA ARG A 170 28.79 42.49 15.76
C ARG A 170 27.28 42.71 15.74
N LYS A 171 26.84 43.84 15.19
CA LYS A 171 25.42 44.06 14.91
C LYS A 171 24.98 43.18 13.74
N ILE A 172 23.93 42.39 13.93
CA ILE A 172 23.33 41.53 12.90
C ILE A 172 21.99 42.06 12.35
N GLY A 173 21.46 43.11 12.96
CA GLY A 173 20.31 43.85 12.43
C GLY A 173 19.59 44.62 13.53
N TYR A 174 18.31 44.89 13.31
CA TYR A 174 17.45 45.70 14.16
C TYR A 174 16.13 45.01 14.38
N TRP A 175 15.50 45.31 15.51
CA TRP A 175 14.10 45.03 15.77
C TRP A 175 13.38 46.32 16.09
N SER A 176 12.21 46.56 15.51
CA SER A 176 11.34 47.68 15.91
C SER A 176 9.89 47.23 15.98
N ASN A 177 9.08 47.94 16.78
CA ASN A 177 7.63 47.75 16.75
C ASN A 177 6.98 48.31 15.47
N TYR A 178 7.73 48.77 14.47
CA TYR A 178 7.18 49.17 13.18
C TYR A 178 7.36 48.04 12.15
N SER A 179 8.62 47.65 11.92
CA SER A 179 9.05 46.72 10.87
C SER A 179 9.32 45.28 11.33
N GLY A 180 9.37 45.00 12.63
CA GLY A 180 9.89 43.72 13.12
C GLY A 180 11.42 43.63 12.94
N LEU A 181 11.93 42.45 12.60
CA LEU A 181 13.34 42.18 12.32
C LEU A 181 13.76 42.70 10.93
N SER A 182 14.82 43.49 10.88
CA SER A 182 15.34 44.02 9.62
C SER A 182 16.85 44.29 9.69
N VAL A 183 17.53 44.19 8.56
CA VAL A 183 18.92 44.67 8.40
C VAL A 183 19.01 46.17 8.15
N VAL A 184 17.88 46.80 7.79
CA VAL A 184 17.80 48.24 7.50
C VAL A 184 17.51 49.01 8.79
N PRO A 185 18.21 50.14 9.05
CA PRO A 185 17.96 50.97 10.23
C PRO A 185 16.49 51.43 10.33
N PRO A 186 15.90 51.44 11.54
CA PRO A 186 14.48 51.77 11.73
C PRO A 186 14.06 53.13 11.16
N GLU A 187 14.92 54.15 11.26
CA GLU A 187 14.62 55.52 10.80
C GLU A 187 14.27 55.60 9.32
N LYS A 188 14.95 54.80 8.48
CA LYS A 188 14.69 54.75 7.04
C LYS A 188 13.38 54.04 6.71
N LEU A 189 12.89 53.19 7.61
CA LEU A 189 11.67 52.41 7.41
C LEU A 189 10.43 53.17 7.84
N TYR A 190 10.55 54.13 8.77
CA TYR A 190 9.43 54.95 9.23
C TYR A 190 8.84 55.89 8.16
N SER A 191 9.55 56.12 7.05
CA SER A 191 9.07 56.92 5.92
C SER A 191 8.14 56.15 4.97
N SER A 192 8.06 54.82 5.11
CA SER A 192 7.28 53.92 4.26
C SER A 192 6.26 53.14 5.10
N PRO A 193 5.17 52.60 4.53
CA PRO A 193 4.19 51.81 5.28
C PRO A 193 4.81 50.59 6.00
N PRO A 194 4.26 50.17 7.16
CA PRO A 194 4.83 49.07 7.93
C PRO A 194 4.66 47.75 7.17
N ASN A 195 5.77 47.00 7.02
CA ASN A 195 5.77 45.70 6.34
C ASN A 195 6.39 44.60 7.23
N ARG A 196 5.53 43.72 7.76
CA ARG A 196 5.91 42.60 8.64
C ARG A 196 5.72 41.21 7.99
N SER A 197 5.75 41.12 6.66
CA SER A 197 5.69 39.81 5.99
C SER A 197 6.87 38.92 6.41
N SER A 198 6.67 37.60 6.44
CA SER A 198 7.76 36.66 6.76
C SER A 198 8.98 36.83 5.83
N SER A 199 8.75 37.24 4.58
CA SER A 199 9.80 37.55 3.59
C SER A 199 10.61 38.81 3.91
N SER A 200 10.05 39.77 4.65
CA SER A 200 10.76 41.00 5.04
C SER A 200 11.55 40.85 6.35
N GLN A 201 11.26 39.81 7.15
CA GLN A 201 11.90 39.54 8.43
C GLN A 201 13.28 38.90 8.25
N ASN A 202 14.33 39.73 8.20
CA ASN A 202 15.68 39.24 7.94
C ASN A 202 16.73 39.87 8.88
N LEU A 203 17.69 39.05 9.31
CA LEU A 203 18.91 39.44 10.02
C LEU A 203 20.12 38.84 9.30
N TYR A 204 21.30 39.43 9.47
CA TYR A 204 22.54 38.79 9.05
C TYR A 204 22.78 37.50 9.85
N SER A 205 23.37 36.50 9.20
CA SER A 205 23.65 35.21 9.82
C SER A 205 24.54 35.37 11.06
N PRO A 206 24.07 34.93 12.25
CA PRO A 206 24.89 34.92 13.45
C PRO A 206 25.95 33.81 13.39
N ILE A 207 27.04 34.02 14.13
CA ILE A 207 27.98 32.95 14.49
C ILE A 207 27.54 32.42 15.86
N TRP A 208 27.42 31.11 15.98
CA TRP A 208 26.99 30.44 17.20
C TRP A 208 28.19 30.05 18.06
N PRO A 209 27.98 29.72 19.35
CA PRO A 209 29.04 29.23 20.22
C PRO A 209 29.86 28.11 19.57
N GLY A 210 31.17 28.11 19.82
CA GLY A 210 32.12 27.21 19.16
C GLY A 210 32.38 27.53 17.68
N GLN A 211 32.19 28.78 17.27
CA GLN A 211 32.43 29.27 15.90
C GLN A 211 31.59 28.58 14.82
N ALA A 212 30.43 28.02 15.20
CA ALA A 212 29.54 27.34 14.27
C ALA A 212 28.75 28.35 13.42
N VAL A 213 28.75 28.16 12.10
CA VAL A 213 27.98 29.01 11.16
C VAL A 213 26.59 28.42 10.88
N GLN A 214 26.44 27.11 11.02
CA GLN A 214 25.15 26.45 10.86
C GLN A 214 24.27 26.68 12.08
N LYS A 215 23.00 27.05 11.85
CA LYS A 215 22.00 27.24 12.91
C LYS A 215 21.82 25.95 13.72
N PRO A 216 22.13 25.93 15.03
CA PRO A 216 21.91 24.78 15.87
C PRO A 216 20.41 24.48 15.96
N ARG A 217 20.04 23.20 15.91
CA ARG A 217 18.63 22.77 16.01
C ARG A 217 18.11 22.65 17.46
N GLY A 218 18.86 23.13 18.45
CA GLY A 218 18.37 23.29 19.83
C GLY A 218 18.19 22.00 20.65
N TRP A 219 18.49 20.84 20.08
CA TRP A 219 18.41 19.54 20.76
C TRP A 219 19.80 18.92 20.89
N VAL A 220 20.59 19.40 21.84
CA VAL A 220 21.70 18.60 22.35
C VAL A 220 21.13 17.82 23.52
N PHE A 221 20.85 16.52 23.33
CA PHE A 221 20.61 15.65 24.47
C PHE A 221 21.84 15.76 25.37
N PRO A 222 21.70 16.07 26.67
CA PRO A 222 22.85 16.12 27.55
C PRO A 222 23.57 14.76 27.44
N THR A 223 24.90 14.76 27.35
CA THR A 223 25.68 13.52 27.37
C THR A 223 25.48 12.72 28.66
N ASN A 224 25.03 13.40 29.74
CA ASN A 224 24.56 12.82 31.01
C ASN A 224 23.03 12.76 31.11
N GLY A 225 22.33 12.87 29.99
CA GLY A 225 20.88 13.00 29.90
C GLY A 225 20.14 11.70 30.18
N ARG A 226 18.87 11.82 30.60
CA ARG A 226 17.96 10.69 30.81
C ARG A 226 17.85 9.87 29.51
N GLN A 227 18.20 8.59 29.58
CA GLN A 227 17.97 7.65 28.48
C GLN A 227 16.48 7.53 28.19
N LEU A 228 16.11 7.56 26.90
CA LEU A 228 14.72 7.32 26.49
C LEU A 228 14.32 5.89 26.84
N LYS A 229 13.21 5.73 27.56
CA LYS A 229 12.63 4.43 27.88
C LYS A 229 11.73 4.00 26.73
N ILE A 230 12.20 3.06 25.91
CA ILE A 230 11.46 2.60 24.74
C ILE A 230 10.78 1.27 25.08
N GLY A 231 9.45 1.24 25.01
CA GLY A 231 8.67 0.02 25.20
C GLY A 231 8.75 -0.88 23.97
N VAL A 232 8.98 -2.18 24.17
CA VAL A 232 9.08 -3.19 23.11
C VAL A 232 8.17 -4.37 23.45
N PRO A 233 7.26 -4.80 22.56
CA PRO A 233 6.36 -5.91 22.85
C PRO A 233 7.14 -7.23 22.99
N ASN A 234 6.95 -7.92 24.11
CA ASN A 234 7.49 -9.25 24.38
C ASN A 234 6.39 -10.30 24.21
N ARG A 235 6.35 -10.90 23.02
CA ARG A 235 5.28 -11.80 22.57
C ARG A 235 5.77 -13.25 22.41
N VAL A 236 4.83 -14.18 22.53
CA VAL A 236 5.11 -15.62 22.33
C VAL A 236 5.17 -16.00 20.85
N SER A 237 4.34 -15.36 20.01
CA SER A 237 4.24 -15.63 18.57
C SER A 237 5.12 -14.70 17.72
N TYR A 238 5.47 -15.15 16.50
CA TYR A 238 6.14 -14.33 15.48
C TYR A 238 7.42 -13.60 15.95
N ARG A 239 8.28 -14.32 16.68
CA ARG A 239 9.55 -13.83 17.25
C ARG A 239 10.57 -13.27 16.24
N ASP A 240 10.37 -13.57 14.95
CA ASP A 240 11.17 -13.03 13.84
C ASP A 240 10.97 -11.51 13.66
N PHE A 241 9.82 -10.96 14.07
CA PHE A 241 9.58 -9.52 13.99
C PHE A 241 10.17 -8.77 15.20
N VAL A 242 9.91 -9.29 16.40
CA VAL A 242 10.43 -8.76 17.67
C VAL A 242 10.54 -9.89 18.68
N SER A 243 11.70 -10.05 19.30
CA SER A 243 11.91 -10.94 20.44
C SER A 243 13.03 -10.45 21.35
N GLN A 244 12.92 -10.77 22.65
CA GLN A 244 13.99 -10.54 23.61
C GLN A 244 14.96 -11.73 23.60
N VAL A 245 16.26 -11.47 23.57
CA VAL A 245 17.29 -12.49 23.67
C VAL A 245 17.32 -13.03 25.10
N PRO A 246 17.12 -14.34 25.33
CA PRO A 246 17.05 -14.92 26.66
C PRO A 246 18.27 -14.60 27.52
N GLY A 247 18.05 -14.12 28.75
CA GLY A 247 19.13 -13.81 29.70
C GLY A 247 19.86 -12.48 29.45
N THR A 248 19.41 -11.66 28.50
CA THR A 248 19.97 -10.32 28.25
C THR A 248 18.88 -9.24 28.12
N ASP A 249 19.29 -7.98 28.27
CA ASP A 249 18.44 -6.81 27.99
C ASP A 249 18.36 -6.48 26.47
N MET A 250 18.89 -7.36 25.60
CA MET A 250 18.93 -7.14 24.14
C MET A 250 17.69 -7.67 23.44
N PHE A 251 17.27 -6.95 22.41
CA PHE A 251 16.18 -7.35 21.51
C PHE A 251 16.73 -7.64 20.12
N THR A 252 16.06 -8.52 19.41
CA THR A 252 16.36 -8.88 18.02
C THR A 252 15.07 -9.02 17.21
N GLY A 253 15.14 -8.81 15.91
CA GLY A 253 14.01 -8.99 15.01
C GLY A 253 13.95 -7.90 13.95
N TYR A 254 13.10 -8.11 12.95
CA TYR A 254 12.88 -7.16 11.84
C TYR A 254 12.67 -5.72 12.33
N CYS A 255 11.76 -5.49 13.28
CA CYS A 255 11.45 -4.13 13.74
C CYS A 255 12.59 -3.49 14.53
N ILE A 256 13.43 -4.30 15.18
CA ILE A 256 14.59 -3.83 15.95
C ILE A 256 15.71 -3.38 15.01
N ASP A 257 15.98 -4.16 13.96
CA ASP A 257 16.97 -3.79 12.92
C ASP A 257 16.54 -2.51 12.20
N VAL A 258 15.26 -2.40 11.80
CA VAL A 258 14.72 -1.17 11.18
C VAL A 258 14.88 0.05 12.10
N PHE A 259 14.58 -0.10 13.39
CA PHE A 259 14.75 1.00 14.36
C PHE A 259 16.22 1.39 14.52
N THR A 260 17.10 0.40 14.64
CA THR A 260 18.54 0.61 14.86
C THR A 260 19.19 1.29 13.66
N ASP A 261 18.86 0.89 12.44
CA ASP A 261 19.39 1.53 11.24
C ASP A 261 18.80 2.94 11.06
N ALA A 262 17.51 3.14 11.38
CA ALA A 262 16.88 4.46 11.28
C ALA A 262 17.45 5.46 12.29
N ILE A 263 17.68 5.05 13.55
CA ILE A 263 18.23 5.94 14.58
C ILE A 263 19.69 6.31 14.29
N ASN A 264 20.45 5.42 13.66
CA ASN A 264 21.84 5.67 13.24
C ASN A 264 21.96 6.69 12.09
N LEU A 265 20.88 6.91 11.33
CA LEU A 265 20.83 7.93 10.27
C LEU A 265 20.51 9.33 10.81
N LEU A 266 20.17 9.46 12.10
CA LEU A 266 19.92 10.75 12.70
C LEU A 266 21.23 11.53 12.86
N PRO A 267 21.22 12.86 12.67
CA PRO A 267 22.43 13.68 12.73
C PRO A 267 22.93 13.93 14.17
N TYR A 268 22.32 13.30 15.17
CA TYR A 268 22.63 13.46 16.59
C TYR A 268 22.44 12.12 17.33
N PRO A 269 23.23 11.84 18.37
CA PRO A 269 23.09 10.63 19.16
C PRO A 269 21.86 10.70 20.07
N ILE A 270 21.08 9.63 20.11
CA ILE A 270 19.96 9.46 21.03
C ILE A 270 20.29 8.30 21.97
N PRO A 271 20.52 8.55 23.27
CA PRO A 271 20.68 7.47 24.24
C PRO A 271 19.31 6.88 24.60
N TYR A 272 19.14 5.57 24.43
CA TYR A 272 17.89 4.86 24.71
C TYR A 272 18.13 3.54 25.44
N LYS A 273 17.10 3.07 26.16
CA LYS A 273 17.02 1.74 26.74
C LYS A 273 15.71 1.07 26.30
N LEU A 274 15.83 -0.14 25.75
CA LEU A 274 14.68 -0.97 25.41
C LEU A 274 14.15 -1.68 26.65
N ILE A 275 12.83 -1.67 26.83
CA ILE A 275 12.15 -2.27 27.99
C ILE A 275 11.06 -3.21 27.50
N PRO A 276 11.04 -4.48 27.92
CA PRO A 276 10.03 -5.44 27.50
C PRO A 276 8.65 -5.06 28.06
N TYR A 277 7.61 -5.29 27.25
CA TYR A 277 6.21 -5.19 27.64
C TYR A 277 5.49 -6.51 27.35
N GLY A 278 4.96 -7.14 28.40
CA GLY A 278 4.36 -8.48 28.34
C GLY A 278 5.21 -9.52 29.06
N ASP A 279 4.62 -10.70 29.28
CA ASP A 279 5.24 -11.80 30.02
C ASP A 279 6.05 -12.76 29.12
N GLY A 280 5.99 -12.60 27.80
CA GLY A 280 6.62 -13.49 26.82
C GLY A 280 5.91 -14.85 26.65
N THR A 281 4.79 -15.06 27.34
CA THR A 281 3.97 -16.28 27.28
C THR A 281 2.66 -16.08 26.54
N ASP A 282 2.09 -14.87 26.60
CA ASP A 282 0.92 -14.45 25.84
C ASP A 282 1.29 -13.33 24.85
N ASN A 283 0.41 -13.07 23.88
CA ASN A 283 0.57 -11.94 22.97
C ASN A 283 -0.04 -10.67 23.62
N PRO A 284 0.77 -9.66 23.98
CA PRO A 284 0.29 -8.48 24.69
C PRO A 284 -0.53 -7.55 23.79
N SER A 285 -1.41 -6.74 24.40
CA SER A 285 -2.21 -5.75 23.66
C SER A 285 -1.35 -4.55 23.25
N SER A 286 -1.14 -4.36 21.95
CA SER A 286 -0.40 -3.19 21.45
C SER A 286 -1.14 -1.87 21.74
N THR A 287 -2.47 -1.88 21.89
CA THR A 287 -3.23 -0.66 22.22
C THR A 287 -2.94 -0.21 23.65
N GLU A 288 -2.82 -1.15 24.59
CA GLU A 288 -2.46 -0.83 25.97
C GLU A 288 -1.00 -0.36 26.08
N LEU A 289 -0.10 -0.95 25.28
CA LEU A 289 1.28 -0.49 25.18
C LEU A 289 1.37 0.99 24.73
N ILE A 290 0.57 1.40 23.76
CA ILE A 290 0.51 2.82 23.34
C ILE A 290 -0.05 3.72 24.43
N ARG A 291 -1.02 3.25 25.22
CA ARG A 291 -1.57 4.01 26.36
C ARG A 291 -0.50 4.35 27.40
N LEU A 292 0.52 3.49 27.55
CA LEU A 292 1.65 3.72 28.45
C LEU A 292 2.59 4.85 28.01
N ILE A 293 2.56 5.26 26.73
CA ILE A 293 3.22 6.49 26.27
C ILE A 293 2.50 7.70 26.85
N THR A 294 1.17 7.75 26.73
CA THR A 294 0.33 8.85 27.27
C THR A 294 0.43 8.93 28.79
N ALA A 295 0.63 7.80 29.48
CA ALA A 295 0.85 7.74 30.92
C ALA A 295 2.28 8.14 31.36
N GLY A 296 3.20 8.41 30.42
CA GLY A 296 4.58 8.80 30.72
C GLY A 296 5.47 7.67 31.24
N VAL A 297 5.07 6.40 31.07
CA VAL A 297 5.87 5.24 31.46
C VAL A 297 6.97 4.96 30.43
N TYR A 298 6.63 5.07 29.15
CA TYR A 298 7.55 4.96 28.02
C TYR A 298 7.64 6.29 27.27
N ASP A 299 8.84 6.62 26.81
CA ASP A 299 9.11 7.81 26.00
C ASP A 299 8.91 7.54 24.49
N ALA A 300 8.87 6.27 24.08
CA ALA A 300 8.49 5.80 22.75
C ALA A 300 8.11 4.30 22.80
N VAL A 301 7.47 3.79 21.75
CA VAL A 301 7.24 2.36 21.55
C VAL A 301 7.70 1.95 20.16
N ILE A 302 8.45 0.86 20.10
CA ILE A 302 8.91 0.25 18.84
C ILE A 302 8.49 -1.21 18.76
N GLY A 303 8.31 -1.70 17.55
CA GLY A 303 7.85 -3.05 17.27
C GLY A 303 6.75 -3.06 16.22
N ASP A 304 6.16 -4.22 16.02
CA ASP A 304 5.05 -4.53 15.12
C ASP A 304 3.71 -3.88 15.55
N ILE A 305 3.68 -2.54 15.55
CA ILE A 305 2.54 -1.73 15.95
C ILE A 305 1.79 -1.21 14.72
N ALA A 306 0.61 -1.79 14.46
CA ALA A 306 -0.30 -1.29 13.44
C ALA A 306 -0.77 0.15 13.72
N ILE A 307 -0.63 1.00 12.70
CA ILE A 307 -1.13 2.38 12.69
C ILE A 307 -2.63 2.33 12.41
N ILE A 308 -3.44 2.65 13.43
CA ILE A 308 -4.90 2.67 13.36
C ILE A 308 -5.46 3.95 13.97
N THR A 309 -6.67 4.36 13.55
CA THR A 309 -7.30 5.62 13.96
C THR A 309 -7.42 5.79 15.48
N ASN A 310 -7.67 4.71 16.23
CA ASN A 310 -7.75 4.79 17.69
C ASN A 310 -6.39 5.12 18.32
N ARG A 311 -5.29 4.57 17.76
CA ARG A 311 -3.92 4.78 18.29
C ARG A 311 -3.34 6.13 17.87
N THR A 312 -3.64 6.60 16.67
CA THR A 312 -3.19 7.93 16.19
C THR A 312 -3.81 9.09 16.97
N ARG A 313 -4.93 8.86 17.67
CA ARG A 313 -5.50 9.83 18.63
C ARG A 313 -4.70 9.92 19.94
N MET A 314 -3.91 8.90 20.29
CA MET A 314 -3.16 8.81 21.55
C MET A 314 -1.68 9.16 21.40
N ALA A 315 -1.08 8.85 20.25
CA ALA A 315 0.33 8.98 19.97
C ALA A 315 0.57 9.34 18.50
N ASP A 316 1.72 9.95 18.21
CA ASP A 316 2.16 10.20 16.84
C ASP A 316 3.01 9.03 16.34
N PHE A 317 2.83 8.68 15.07
CA PHE A 317 3.51 7.56 14.45
C PHE A 317 4.50 8.03 13.40
N THR A 318 5.54 7.24 13.18
CA THR A 318 6.39 7.41 12.00
C THR A 318 5.63 7.06 10.72
N GLN A 319 6.21 7.40 9.57
CA GLN A 319 5.85 6.76 8.31
C GLN A 319 5.93 5.23 8.46
N PRO A 320 5.00 4.48 7.83
CA PRO A 320 4.99 3.03 7.92
C PRO A 320 6.24 2.46 7.26
N TYR A 321 6.94 1.57 7.96
CA TYR A 321 8.14 0.90 7.44
C TYR A 321 7.83 -0.48 6.81
N ILE A 322 6.58 -0.95 6.95
CA ILE A 322 6.08 -2.15 6.28
C ILE A 322 4.58 -1.99 6.05
N GLU A 323 4.12 -2.36 4.86
CA GLU A 323 2.69 -2.44 4.53
C GLU A 323 2.13 -3.77 5.07
N SER A 324 1.10 -3.70 5.91
CA SER A 324 0.56 -4.88 6.59
C SER A 324 -0.91 -4.69 6.96
N GLY A 325 -1.79 -4.70 5.97
CA GLY A 325 -3.23 -4.75 6.19
C GLY A 325 -3.77 -6.15 6.49
N LEU A 326 -5.05 -6.20 6.86
CA LEU A 326 -5.76 -7.43 7.15
C LEU A 326 -6.07 -8.20 5.87
N VAL A 327 -5.76 -9.49 5.92
CA VAL A 327 -6.00 -10.46 4.86
C VAL A 327 -6.74 -11.68 5.41
N VAL A 328 -7.41 -12.40 4.52
CA VAL A 328 -8.10 -13.64 4.87
C VAL A 328 -7.28 -14.84 4.41
N VAL A 329 -7.00 -15.77 5.32
CA VAL A 329 -6.30 -17.02 5.04
C VAL A 329 -7.27 -18.19 5.15
N ALA A 330 -7.29 -19.03 4.12
CA ALA A 330 -8.16 -20.20 4.06
C ALA A 330 -7.43 -21.41 3.46
N PRO A 331 -7.88 -22.64 3.76
CA PRO A 331 -7.35 -23.85 3.13
C PRO A 331 -7.67 -23.88 1.63
N VAL A 332 -6.66 -24.19 0.83
CA VAL A 332 -6.79 -24.30 -0.63
C VAL A 332 -6.64 -25.74 -1.08
N LYS A 333 -7.50 -26.16 -2.02
CA LYS A 333 -7.40 -27.47 -2.67
C LYS A 333 -6.97 -27.28 -4.12
N LYS A 334 -6.04 -28.12 -4.58
CA LYS A 334 -5.70 -28.22 -6.00
C LYS A 334 -6.91 -28.75 -6.76
N LYS A 335 -7.36 -28.01 -7.76
CA LYS A 335 -8.46 -28.43 -8.62
C LYS A 335 -7.91 -29.42 -9.65
N ASN A 336 -8.00 -30.71 -9.35
CA ASN A 336 -7.53 -31.75 -10.25
C ASN A 336 -8.19 -31.59 -11.64
N SER A 337 -7.38 -31.65 -12.70
CA SER A 337 -7.83 -31.70 -14.09
C SER A 337 -8.56 -33.04 -14.30
N GLY A 338 -9.89 -33.03 -14.16
CA GLY A 338 -10.70 -34.21 -14.46
C GLY A 338 -10.55 -34.67 -15.92
N ALA A 339 -10.89 -35.92 -16.20
CA ALA A 339 -10.77 -36.58 -17.51
C ALA A 339 -11.45 -35.86 -18.70
N TRP A 340 -12.32 -34.90 -18.41
CA TRP A 340 -13.07 -34.08 -19.37
C TRP A 340 -12.52 -32.66 -19.50
N SER A 341 -11.26 -32.42 -19.12
CA SER A 341 -10.68 -31.06 -19.14
C SER A 341 -10.62 -30.44 -20.53
N PHE A 342 -10.62 -31.25 -21.59
CA PHE A 342 -10.74 -30.81 -22.99
C PHE A 342 -12.09 -30.12 -23.33
N LEU A 343 -13.17 -30.33 -22.55
CA LEU A 343 -14.45 -29.64 -22.78
C LEU A 343 -14.56 -28.30 -22.06
N LYS A 344 -13.66 -28.00 -21.10
CA LYS A 344 -13.69 -26.77 -20.28
C LYS A 344 -13.39 -25.46 -21.01
N PRO A 345 -12.58 -25.40 -22.10
CA PRO A 345 -12.24 -24.13 -22.76
C PRO A 345 -13.46 -23.34 -23.25
N PHE A 346 -14.56 -24.02 -23.58
CA PHE A 346 -15.81 -23.39 -24.00
C PHE A 346 -16.97 -23.73 -23.07
N THR A 347 -17.87 -22.77 -22.88
CA THR A 347 -19.12 -22.99 -22.17
C THR A 347 -20.03 -23.92 -22.97
N ARG A 348 -20.99 -24.57 -22.30
CA ARG A 348 -22.00 -25.41 -22.98
C ARG A 348 -22.78 -24.63 -24.04
N GLN A 349 -23.02 -23.34 -23.80
CA GLN A 349 -23.66 -22.43 -24.74
C GLN A 349 -22.82 -22.25 -26.00
N MET A 350 -21.50 -22.01 -25.87
CA MET A 350 -20.60 -21.88 -27.01
C MET A 350 -20.56 -23.17 -27.84
N TRP A 351 -20.41 -24.34 -27.20
CA TRP A 351 -20.48 -25.63 -27.90
C TRP A 351 -21.78 -25.80 -28.69
N GLY A 352 -22.93 -25.45 -28.09
CA GLY A 352 -24.23 -25.53 -28.75
C GLY A 352 -24.34 -24.61 -29.96
N VAL A 353 -23.96 -23.32 -29.82
CA VAL A 353 -23.99 -22.34 -30.91
C VAL A 353 -23.09 -22.79 -32.06
N THR A 354 -21.87 -23.26 -31.75
CA THR A 354 -20.95 -23.77 -32.77
C THR A 354 -21.57 -24.91 -33.57
N VAL A 355 -22.14 -25.94 -32.91
CA VAL A 355 -22.79 -27.08 -33.60
C VAL A 355 -23.96 -26.62 -34.48
N ILE A 356 -24.78 -25.68 -34.00
CA ILE A 356 -25.91 -25.13 -34.79
C ILE A 356 -25.39 -24.43 -36.05
N PHE A 357 -24.39 -23.56 -35.92
CA PHE A 357 -23.84 -22.84 -37.07
C PHE A 357 -23.15 -23.77 -38.07
N PHE A 358 -22.55 -24.87 -37.63
CA PHE A 358 -22.06 -25.92 -38.53
C PHE A 358 -23.16 -26.48 -39.43
N ILE A 359 -24.33 -26.78 -38.85
CA ILE A 359 -25.47 -27.31 -39.60
C ILE A 359 -26.04 -26.24 -40.54
N VAL A 360 -26.16 -24.99 -40.08
CA VAL A 360 -26.69 -23.87 -40.87
C VAL A 360 -25.79 -23.57 -42.08
N VAL A 361 -24.48 -23.44 -41.88
CA VAL A 361 -23.55 -23.16 -42.97
C VAL A 361 -23.46 -24.35 -43.93
N GLY A 362 -23.46 -25.59 -43.41
CA GLY A 362 -23.56 -26.80 -44.22
C GLY A 362 -24.80 -26.81 -45.12
N ALA A 363 -25.96 -26.41 -44.58
CA ALA A 363 -27.20 -26.31 -45.34
C ALA A 363 -27.16 -25.17 -46.38
N VAL A 364 -26.58 -24.01 -46.05
CA VAL A 364 -26.44 -22.88 -46.98
C VAL A 364 -25.51 -23.25 -48.15
N VAL A 365 -24.35 -23.85 -47.86
CA VAL A 365 -23.43 -24.32 -48.90
C VAL A 365 -24.09 -25.41 -49.74
N TRP A 366 -24.84 -26.32 -49.11
CA TRP A 366 -25.63 -27.31 -49.85
C TRP A 366 -26.63 -26.66 -50.80
N ILE A 367 -27.44 -25.68 -50.37
CA ILE A 367 -28.39 -24.98 -51.24
C ILE A 367 -27.68 -24.33 -52.45
N LEU A 368 -26.52 -23.71 -52.22
CA LEU A 368 -25.77 -22.99 -53.25
C LEU A 368 -25.04 -23.90 -54.23
N GLU A 369 -24.56 -25.06 -53.78
CA GLU A 369 -23.80 -26.02 -54.60
C GLU A 369 -24.70 -27.12 -55.19
N HIS A 370 -25.89 -27.37 -54.63
CA HIS A 370 -26.79 -28.45 -55.05
C HIS A 370 -27.22 -28.36 -56.51
N ARG A 371 -27.28 -27.15 -57.08
CA ARG A 371 -27.64 -26.94 -58.49
C ARG A 371 -26.46 -27.08 -59.46
N LEU A 372 -25.22 -26.97 -58.98
CA LEU A 372 -24.03 -26.80 -59.82
C LEU A 372 -23.02 -27.94 -59.69
N ASN A 373 -23.03 -28.68 -58.57
CA ASN A 373 -22.02 -29.68 -58.26
C ASN A 373 -22.65 -31.07 -58.10
N ASP A 374 -22.18 -32.02 -58.92
CA ASP A 374 -22.66 -33.40 -58.90
C ASP A 374 -22.21 -34.19 -57.65
N GLU A 375 -21.19 -33.71 -56.90
CA GLU A 375 -20.76 -34.32 -55.63
C GLU A 375 -21.82 -34.17 -54.52
N PHE A 376 -22.68 -33.14 -54.61
CA PHE A 376 -23.78 -32.88 -53.67
C PHE A 376 -25.12 -33.49 -54.12
N ARG A 377 -25.10 -34.34 -55.17
CA ARG A 377 -26.27 -35.10 -55.67
C ARG A 377 -26.27 -36.56 -55.18
N GLY A 378 -27.45 -37.08 -54.87
CA GLY A 378 -27.66 -38.45 -54.41
C GLY A 378 -29.01 -38.67 -53.73
N PRO A 379 -29.33 -39.90 -53.28
CA PRO A 379 -30.53 -40.16 -52.48
C PRO A 379 -30.49 -39.33 -51.18
N PRO A 380 -31.65 -38.96 -50.59
CA PRO A 380 -31.74 -38.00 -49.48
C PRO A 380 -30.89 -38.39 -48.26
N ARG A 381 -30.70 -39.70 -48.00
CA ARG A 381 -29.80 -40.19 -46.95
C ARG A 381 -28.32 -39.87 -47.22
N ARG A 382 -27.87 -39.96 -48.48
CA ARG A 382 -26.48 -39.65 -48.87
C ARG A 382 -26.21 -38.15 -48.77
N GLN A 383 -27.19 -37.32 -49.12
CA GLN A 383 -27.09 -35.86 -49.03
C GLN A 383 -26.93 -35.36 -47.60
N MET A 384 -27.74 -35.88 -46.66
CA MET A 384 -27.58 -35.53 -45.24
C MET A 384 -26.22 -35.93 -44.68
N ILE A 385 -25.69 -37.08 -45.12
CA ILE A 385 -24.34 -37.53 -44.74
C ILE A 385 -23.28 -36.58 -45.33
N THR A 386 -23.41 -36.18 -46.60
CA THR A 386 -22.48 -35.24 -47.24
C THR A 386 -22.51 -33.86 -46.55
N ILE A 387 -23.68 -33.33 -46.17
CA ILE A 387 -23.80 -32.05 -45.45
C ILE A 387 -23.08 -32.11 -44.10
N LEU A 388 -23.33 -33.17 -43.32
CA LEU A 388 -22.72 -33.33 -42.00
C LEU A 388 -21.20 -33.59 -42.11
N TRP A 389 -20.79 -34.38 -43.11
CA TRP A 389 -19.39 -34.69 -43.37
C TRP A 389 -18.59 -33.46 -43.84
N PHE A 390 -19.13 -32.70 -44.79
CA PHE A 390 -18.56 -31.45 -45.28
C PHE A 390 -18.44 -30.41 -44.16
N SER A 391 -19.51 -30.25 -43.37
CA SER A 391 -19.50 -29.34 -42.21
C SER A 391 -18.41 -29.74 -41.21
N PHE A 392 -18.30 -31.03 -40.89
CA PHE A 392 -17.27 -31.54 -39.99
C PHE A 392 -15.84 -31.41 -40.54
N SER A 393 -15.62 -31.62 -41.85
CA SER A 393 -14.30 -31.51 -42.47
C SER A 393 -13.79 -30.07 -42.51
N THR A 394 -14.68 -29.06 -42.55
CA THR A 394 -14.29 -27.64 -42.45
C THR A 394 -13.70 -27.29 -41.07
N TRP A 395 -14.14 -27.93 -39.98
CA TRP A 395 -13.60 -27.70 -38.62
C TRP A 395 -12.13 -28.11 -38.48
N PHE A 396 -11.73 -29.18 -39.16
CA PHE A 396 -10.35 -29.68 -39.18
C PHE A 396 -9.54 -29.15 -40.37
N SER A 397 -10.03 -28.12 -41.05
CA SER A 397 -9.40 -27.50 -42.23
C SER A 397 -9.01 -28.52 -43.32
N THR A 398 -9.73 -29.64 -43.41
CA THR A 398 -9.49 -30.67 -44.42
C THR A 398 -10.41 -30.40 -45.61
N HIS A 399 -9.92 -29.66 -46.60
CA HIS A 399 -10.67 -29.34 -47.82
C HIS A 399 -10.70 -30.54 -48.76
N ARG A 400 -11.82 -31.28 -48.79
CA ARG A 400 -11.97 -32.46 -49.66
C ARG A 400 -12.89 -32.28 -50.86
N GLU A 401 -13.83 -31.34 -50.81
CA GLU A 401 -14.82 -31.09 -51.87
C GLU A 401 -14.63 -29.69 -52.46
N ASN A 402 -14.52 -29.62 -53.79
CA ASN A 402 -14.28 -28.37 -54.52
C ASN A 402 -15.61 -27.63 -54.73
N THR A 403 -15.83 -26.52 -54.02
CA THR A 403 -17.00 -25.65 -54.26
C THR A 403 -16.87 -24.92 -55.61
N ILE A 404 -17.88 -25.05 -56.47
CA ILE A 404 -17.89 -24.49 -57.83
C ILE A 404 -18.53 -23.09 -57.82
N SER A 405 -19.49 -22.82 -56.93
CA SER A 405 -20.24 -21.56 -56.84
C SER A 405 -19.39 -20.41 -56.28
N THR A 406 -19.44 -19.24 -56.92
CA THR A 406 -18.77 -18.02 -56.43
C THR A 406 -19.34 -17.53 -55.10
N LEU A 407 -20.67 -17.61 -54.92
CA LEU A 407 -21.34 -17.28 -53.66
C LEU A 407 -21.04 -18.33 -52.57
N GLY A 408 -20.96 -19.60 -52.94
CA GLY A 408 -20.57 -20.69 -52.03
C GLY A 408 -19.15 -20.49 -51.48
N ARG A 409 -18.20 -20.11 -52.35
CA ARG A 409 -16.81 -19.77 -51.96
C ARG A 409 -16.73 -18.58 -51.01
N PHE A 410 -17.55 -17.55 -51.22
CA PHE A 410 -17.57 -16.38 -50.33
C PHE A 410 -18.05 -16.74 -48.92
N VAL A 411 -19.16 -17.48 -48.83
CA VAL A 411 -19.68 -17.98 -47.54
C VAL A 411 -18.67 -18.91 -46.87
N LEU A 412 -18.03 -19.79 -47.64
CA LEU A 412 -17.01 -20.72 -47.14
C LEU A 412 -15.78 -19.97 -46.60
N LEU A 413 -15.30 -18.93 -47.29
CA LEU A 413 -14.14 -18.14 -46.84
C LEU A 413 -14.40 -17.48 -45.48
N ILE A 414 -15.56 -16.84 -45.33
CA ILE A 414 -15.96 -16.24 -44.05
C ILE A 414 -16.08 -17.31 -42.96
N TRP A 415 -16.68 -18.45 -43.30
CA TRP A 415 -16.82 -19.56 -42.34
C TRP A 415 -15.48 -20.13 -41.88
N LEU A 416 -14.53 -20.32 -42.80
CA LEU A 416 -13.19 -20.79 -42.47
C LEU A 416 -12.44 -19.81 -41.58
N PHE A 417 -12.62 -18.50 -41.80
CA PHE A 417 -12.07 -17.49 -40.91
C PHE A 417 -12.65 -17.58 -39.49
N VAL A 418 -13.97 -17.78 -39.37
CA VAL A 418 -14.64 -17.99 -38.06
C VAL A 418 -14.12 -19.26 -37.38
N VAL A 419 -14.05 -20.39 -38.10
CA VAL A 419 -13.52 -21.66 -37.59
C VAL A 419 -12.07 -21.53 -37.14
N LEU A 420 -11.24 -20.80 -37.88
CA LEU A 420 -9.85 -20.53 -37.51
C LEU A 420 -9.76 -19.78 -36.17
N ILE A 421 -10.57 -18.73 -35.97
CA ILE A 421 -10.62 -17.99 -34.70
C ILE A 421 -11.08 -18.90 -33.55
N ILE A 422 -12.09 -19.72 -33.77
CA ILE A 422 -12.60 -20.64 -32.76
C ILE A 422 -11.53 -21.67 -32.38
N ASN A 423 -10.85 -22.29 -33.34
CA ASN A 423 -9.77 -23.24 -33.10
C ASN A 423 -8.59 -22.59 -32.35
N SER A 424 -8.17 -21.39 -32.77
CA SER A 424 -7.10 -20.64 -32.11
C SER A 424 -7.46 -20.24 -30.67
N SER A 425 -8.70 -19.82 -30.44
CA SER A 425 -9.19 -19.45 -29.10
C SER A 425 -9.31 -20.66 -28.19
N TYR A 426 -9.71 -21.81 -28.74
CA TYR A 426 -9.77 -23.09 -28.03
C TYR A 426 -8.37 -23.53 -27.58
N THR A 427 -7.38 -23.53 -28.48
CA THR A 427 -6.01 -23.94 -28.15
C THR A 427 -5.37 -22.98 -27.15
N ALA A 428 -5.56 -21.67 -27.28
CA ALA A 428 -5.06 -20.67 -26.33
C ALA A 428 -5.67 -20.86 -24.93
N SER A 429 -6.99 -21.05 -24.85
CA SER A 429 -7.69 -21.23 -23.57
C SER A 429 -7.34 -22.56 -22.90
N LEU A 430 -7.26 -23.65 -23.68
CA LEU A 430 -6.84 -24.95 -23.17
C LEU A 430 -5.40 -24.90 -22.64
N THR A 431 -4.49 -24.25 -23.37
CA THR A 431 -3.09 -24.07 -22.95
C THR A 431 -3.03 -23.29 -21.64
N SER A 432 -3.74 -22.17 -21.52
CA SER A 432 -3.81 -21.37 -20.28
C SER A 432 -4.34 -22.16 -19.08
N ILE A 433 -5.37 -22.98 -19.27
CA ILE A 433 -5.93 -23.83 -18.20
C ILE A 433 -4.95 -24.93 -17.77
N LEU A 434 -4.12 -25.43 -18.69
CA LEU A 434 -3.14 -26.48 -18.41
C LEU A 434 -1.84 -25.92 -17.80
N THR A 435 -1.49 -24.67 -18.06
CA THR A 435 -0.30 -24.02 -17.51
C THR A 435 -0.54 -23.36 -16.15
N VAL A 436 -1.77 -22.96 -15.82
CA VAL A 436 -2.10 -22.32 -14.54
C VAL A 436 -2.75 -23.32 -13.58
N GLN A 437 -2.05 -23.68 -12.51
CA GLN A 437 -2.62 -24.51 -11.43
C GLN A 437 -3.76 -23.73 -10.73
N GLN A 438 -5.01 -24.12 -10.98
CA GLN A 438 -6.17 -23.51 -10.31
C GLN A 438 -6.31 -24.07 -8.88
N LEU A 439 -6.12 -23.21 -7.89
CA LEU A 439 -6.48 -23.48 -6.50
C LEU A 439 -7.93 -23.06 -6.25
N THR A 440 -8.68 -23.89 -5.54
CA THR A 440 -10.07 -23.58 -5.14
C THR A 440 -10.18 -23.57 -3.63
N SER A 441 -10.79 -22.50 -3.09
CA SER A 441 -11.18 -22.36 -1.68
C SER A 441 -12.69 -22.13 -1.59
N PRO A 442 -13.37 -22.68 -0.57
CA PRO A 442 -14.77 -22.35 -0.26
C PRO A 442 -14.97 -20.87 0.08
N ILE A 443 -13.99 -20.25 0.75
CA ILE A 443 -13.99 -18.83 1.13
C ILE A 443 -13.25 -18.03 0.06
N LYS A 444 -13.92 -17.02 -0.52
CA LYS A 444 -13.35 -16.16 -1.57
C LYS A 444 -12.77 -14.83 -1.05
N GLY A 445 -13.01 -14.48 0.21
CA GLY A 445 -12.56 -13.24 0.84
C GLY A 445 -13.44 -12.84 2.02
N ILE A 446 -13.32 -11.58 2.45
CA ILE A 446 -14.02 -11.04 3.62
C ILE A 446 -15.55 -11.03 3.46
N ASP A 447 -16.07 -10.72 2.26
CA ASP A 447 -17.53 -10.70 2.01
C ASP A 447 -18.18 -12.08 2.22
N SER A 448 -17.45 -13.15 1.90
CA SER A 448 -17.90 -14.52 2.16
C SER A 448 -17.94 -14.84 3.66
N LEU A 449 -17.07 -14.23 4.46
CA LEU A 449 -17.05 -14.39 5.92
C LEU A 449 -18.15 -13.57 6.61
N ILE A 450 -18.44 -12.37 6.10
CA ILE A 450 -19.53 -11.53 6.61
C ILE A 450 -20.88 -12.21 6.36
N SER A 451 -21.08 -12.78 5.17
CA SER A 451 -22.34 -13.44 4.79
C SER A 451 -22.52 -14.85 5.39
N SER A 452 -21.44 -15.54 5.74
CA SER A 452 -21.50 -16.86 6.40
C SER A 452 -21.71 -16.74 7.92
N LYS A 453 -22.03 -17.86 8.57
CA LYS A 453 -22.12 -17.99 10.04
C LYS A 453 -20.93 -18.72 10.65
N ASP A 454 -19.92 -19.05 9.84
CA ASP A 454 -18.83 -19.91 10.26
C ASP A 454 -17.87 -19.21 11.24
N PRO A 455 -17.15 -19.95 12.10
CA PRO A 455 -16.15 -19.40 13.00
C PRO A 455 -14.95 -18.82 12.26
N ILE A 456 -14.41 -17.71 12.79
CA ILE A 456 -13.28 -16.96 12.22
C ILE A 456 -12.18 -16.86 13.27
N GLY A 457 -10.96 -17.28 12.90
CA GLY A 457 -9.79 -17.15 13.75
C GLY A 457 -9.15 -15.76 13.65
N TYR A 458 -8.55 -15.28 14.75
CA TYR A 458 -7.76 -14.05 14.78
C TYR A 458 -6.64 -14.14 15.84
N GLN A 459 -5.59 -13.34 15.70
CA GLN A 459 -4.49 -13.31 16.65
C GLN A 459 -4.89 -12.73 18.01
N GLN A 460 -4.52 -13.41 19.10
CA GLN A 460 -4.60 -12.84 20.44
C GLN A 460 -3.81 -11.53 20.54
N GLY A 461 -4.37 -10.51 21.19
CA GLY A 461 -3.72 -9.20 21.38
C GLY A 461 -3.78 -8.27 20.16
N SER A 462 -4.28 -8.73 19.02
CA SER A 462 -4.43 -7.93 17.80
C SER A 462 -5.69 -7.05 17.81
N PHE A 463 -5.62 -5.93 17.09
CA PHE A 463 -6.75 -5.04 16.86
C PHE A 463 -7.82 -5.65 15.94
N THR A 464 -7.49 -6.74 15.22
CA THR A 464 -8.39 -7.43 14.29
C THR A 464 -9.73 -7.76 14.93
N ARG A 465 -9.74 -8.22 16.19
CA ARG A 465 -10.97 -8.55 16.92
C ARG A 465 -11.94 -7.38 16.97
N ASP A 466 -11.46 -6.22 17.40
CA ASP A 466 -12.29 -5.05 17.60
C ASP A 466 -12.72 -4.47 16.25
N TYR A 467 -11.86 -4.56 15.22
CA TYR A 467 -12.21 -4.19 13.85
C TYR A 467 -13.33 -5.06 13.26
N LEU A 468 -13.23 -6.39 13.38
CA LEU A 468 -14.26 -7.31 12.88
C LEU A 468 -15.62 -7.09 13.57
N ILE A 469 -15.62 -6.73 14.86
CA ILE A 469 -16.85 -6.46 15.62
C ILE A 469 -17.43 -5.08 15.26
N ASN A 470 -16.63 -4.02 15.40
CA ASN A 470 -17.13 -2.65 15.37
C ASN A 470 -17.33 -2.13 13.95
N GLU A 471 -16.46 -2.49 13.00
CA GLU A 471 -16.50 -1.98 11.63
C GLU A 471 -17.26 -2.92 10.67
N LEU A 472 -17.10 -4.24 10.85
CA LEU A 472 -17.73 -5.25 9.98
C LEU A 472 -18.99 -5.91 10.58
N GLY A 473 -19.34 -5.59 11.82
CA GLY A 473 -20.57 -6.10 12.46
C GLY A 473 -20.59 -7.62 12.71
N ILE A 474 -19.42 -8.27 12.78
CA ILE A 474 -19.32 -9.71 13.01
C ILE A 474 -19.59 -10.03 14.48
N GLN A 475 -20.46 -11.00 14.73
CA GLN A 475 -20.81 -11.42 16.08
C GLN A 475 -19.59 -11.98 16.84
N LYS A 476 -19.38 -11.50 18.07
CA LYS A 476 -18.27 -11.91 18.95
C LYS A 476 -18.21 -13.42 19.18
N SER A 477 -19.34 -14.12 19.19
CA SER A 477 -19.42 -15.59 19.37
C SER A 477 -18.76 -16.38 18.25
N ARG A 478 -18.57 -15.80 17.06
CA ARG A 478 -17.91 -16.45 15.93
C ARG A 478 -16.38 -16.31 15.96
N LEU A 479 -15.86 -15.41 16.80
CA LEU A 479 -14.44 -15.05 16.79
C LEU A 479 -13.65 -15.94 17.76
N ILE A 480 -12.72 -16.72 17.22
CA ILE A 480 -11.86 -17.63 17.97
C ILE A 480 -10.46 -17.01 18.09
N SER A 481 -10.01 -16.79 19.32
CA SER A 481 -8.66 -16.26 19.59
C SER A 481 -7.63 -17.37 19.44
N LEU A 482 -6.58 -17.10 18.66
CA LEU A 482 -5.48 -18.02 18.39
C LEU A 482 -4.17 -17.39 18.85
N LYS A 483 -3.30 -18.16 19.50
CA LYS A 483 -2.07 -17.64 20.11
C LYS A 483 -0.86 -17.84 19.21
N MET A 484 -0.64 -19.07 18.77
CA MET A 484 0.54 -19.46 18.01
C MET A 484 0.22 -19.69 16.52
N PRO A 485 1.19 -19.51 15.60
CA PRO A 485 1.01 -19.86 14.19
C PRO A 485 0.60 -21.33 13.98
N GLU A 486 1.02 -22.23 14.87
CA GLU A 486 0.62 -23.65 14.85
C GLU A 486 -0.88 -23.82 15.13
N ASP A 487 -1.46 -22.99 16.01
CA ASP A 487 -2.90 -22.99 16.29
C ASP A 487 -3.70 -22.57 15.04
N TYR A 488 -3.13 -21.69 14.21
CA TYR A 488 -3.76 -21.27 12.95
C TYR A 488 -3.88 -22.45 12.01
N ALA A 489 -2.75 -23.16 11.81
CA ALA A 489 -2.71 -24.33 10.93
C ALA A 489 -3.65 -25.42 11.42
N LYS A 490 -3.68 -25.69 12.74
CA LYS A 490 -4.59 -26.67 13.33
C LYS A 490 -6.05 -26.27 13.14
N ALA A 491 -6.43 -25.05 13.51
CA ALA A 491 -7.81 -24.58 13.40
C ALA A 491 -8.31 -24.55 11.95
N LEU A 492 -7.45 -24.17 10.99
CA LEU A 492 -7.78 -24.20 9.55
C LEU A 492 -7.89 -25.63 8.99
N LYS A 493 -7.12 -26.58 9.51
CA LYS A 493 -7.19 -28.01 9.13
C LYS A 493 -8.46 -28.68 9.65
N ASP A 494 -8.80 -28.42 10.91
CA ASP A 494 -9.99 -28.98 11.54
C ASP A 494 -11.27 -28.45 10.87
N GLY A 495 -11.26 -27.18 10.44
CA GLY A 495 -12.34 -26.55 9.71
C GLY A 495 -13.58 -26.25 10.59
N PRO A 496 -14.57 -25.51 10.06
CA PRO A 496 -15.67 -24.97 10.88
C PRO A 496 -16.59 -26.05 11.46
N HIS A 497 -16.63 -27.25 10.87
CA HIS A 497 -17.51 -28.34 11.29
C HIS A 497 -16.89 -29.26 12.37
N ASN A 498 -15.56 -29.29 12.53
CA ASN A 498 -14.89 -30.14 13.51
C ASN A 498 -14.29 -29.34 14.68
N GLY A 499 -14.86 -28.17 14.98
CA GLY A 499 -14.39 -27.30 16.08
C GLY A 499 -13.23 -26.37 15.73
N GLY A 500 -12.85 -26.28 14.44
CA GLY A 500 -11.90 -25.31 13.91
C GLY A 500 -12.57 -24.05 13.36
N VAL A 501 -11.88 -23.37 12.43
CA VAL A 501 -12.34 -22.12 11.80
C VAL A 501 -12.46 -22.27 10.28
N ALA A 502 -13.34 -21.49 9.66
CA ALA A 502 -13.44 -21.43 8.20
C ALA A 502 -12.27 -20.67 7.57
N ALA A 503 -11.81 -19.62 8.25
CA ALA A 503 -10.68 -18.81 7.84
C ALA A 503 -10.05 -18.11 9.05
N VAL A 504 -8.81 -17.65 8.89
CA VAL A 504 -8.13 -16.77 9.84
C VAL A 504 -7.99 -15.40 9.20
N VAL A 505 -8.28 -14.35 9.97
CA VAL A 505 -8.03 -12.97 9.58
C VAL A 505 -6.88 -12.43 10.40
N ASP A 506 -5.83 -11.98 9.72
CA ASP A 506 -4.66 -11.42 10.38
C ASP A 506 -3.92 -10.45 9.46
N GLU A 507 -2.92 -9.77 10.01
CA GLU A 507 -2.09 -8.81 9.29
C GLU A 507 -1.17 -9.52 8.29
N ARG A 508 -1.04 -8.94 7.09
CA ARG A 508 -0.37 -9.56 5.94
C ARG A 508 1.07 -9.96 6.22
N ALA A 509 1.85 -9.14 6.93
CA ALA A 509 3.24 -9.45 7.24
C ALA A 509 3.38 -10.76 8.03
N TYR A 510 2.50 -11.01 9.01
CA TYR A 510 2.48 -12.27 9.76
C TYR A 510 2.07 -13.44 8.87
N ILE A 511 1.07 -13.22 8.01
CA ILE A 511 0.55 -14.26 7.12
C ILE A 511 1.58 -14.67 6.05
N GLU A 512 2.32 -13.75 5.47
CA GLU A 512 3.38 -14.07 4.50
C GLU A 512 4.45 -14.97 5.15
N LEU A 513 4.84 -14.66 6.39
CA LEU A 513 5.75 -15.52 7.16
C LEU A 513 5.12 -16.89 7.49
N PHE A 514 3.84 -16.93 7.86
CA PHE A 514 3.11 -18.19 8.11
C PHE A 514 3.03 -19.08 6.87
N LEU A 515 2.75 -18.49 5.70
CA LEU A 515 2.60 -19.19 4.42
C LEU A 515 3.93 -19.61 3.81
N SER A 516 5.03 -18.95 4.15
CA SER A 516 6.37 -19.30 3.65
C SER A 516 6.73 -20.78 3.86
N THR A 517 6.21 -21.38 4.94
CA THR A 517 6.43 -22.78 5.34
C THR A 517 5.24 -23.71 5.10
N ARG A 518 4.08 -23.19 4.68
CA ARG A 518 2.81 -23.93 4.67
C ARG A 518 2.00 -23.67 3.39
N CYS A 519 2.20 -24.52 2.38
CA CYS A 519 1.57 -24.36 1.07
C CYS A 519 0.13 -24.91 0.98
N GLU A 520 -0.44 -25.44 2.07
CA GLU A 520 -1.82 -25.94 2.14
C GLU A 520 -2.87 -24.81 2.28
N PHE A 521 -2.40 -23.61 2.60
CA PHE A 521 -3.20 -22.43 2.81
C PHE A 521 -2.81 -21.34 1.81
N SER A 522 -3.70 -20.40 1.58
CA SER A 522 -3.42 -19.21 0.76
C SER A 522 -4.19 -18.02 1.29
N ILE A 523 -3.68 -16.82 1.00
CA ILE A 523 -4.48 -15.60 1.06
C ILE A 523 -5.60 -15.73 0.02
N VAL A 524 -6.84 -15.46 0.45
CA VAL A 524 -8.04 -15.47 -0.40
C VAL A 524 -8.70 -14.10 -0.38
N GLY A 525 -9.07 -13.60 -1.55
CA GLY A 525 -9.62 -12.25 -1.71
C GLY A 525 -8.56 -11.16 -1.68
N GLN A 526 -9.01 -9.92 -1.57
CA GLN A 526 -8.14 -8.75 -1.49
C GLN A 526 -7.93 -8.32 -0.03
N GLU A 527 -6.80 -7.68 0.22
CA GLU A 527 -6.53 -6.95 1.46
C GLU A 527 -7.56 -5.82 1.62
N PHE A 528 -8.20 -5.75 2.79
CA PHE A 528 -9.36 -4.87 3.01
C PHE A 528 -9.10 -3.73 4.01
N THR A 529 -7.87 -3.64 4.54
CA THR A 529 -7.39 -2.46 5.27
C THR A 529 -6.05 -2.04 4.69
N LYS A 530 -5.80 -0.75 4.49
CA LYS A 530 -4.48 -0.27 4.04
C LYS A 530 -3.71 0.31 5.21
N ASN A 531 -3.23 -0.57 6.08
CA ASN A 531 -2.47 -0.19 7.27
C ASN A 531 -1.00 -0.59 7.11
N GLY A 532 -0.14 0.01 7.92
CA GLY A 532 1.26 -0.38 8.05
C GLY A 532 1.71 -0.31 9.50
N TRP A 533 2.92 -0.79 9.76
CA TRP A 533 3.53 -0.65 11.09
C TRP A 533 4.41 0.58 11.16
N GLY A 534 4.36 1.28 12.31
CA GLY A 534 5.18 2.44 12.57
C GLY A 534 5.60 2.50 14.03
N PHE A 535 6.68 3.23 14.30
CA PHE A 535 7.11 3.51 15.67
C PHE A 535 6.26 4.63 16.26
N ALA A 536 5.89 4.50 17.54
CA ALA A 536 5.02 5.44 18.21
C ALA A 536 5.78 6.32 19.18
N PHE A 537 5.47 7.60 19.17
CA PHE A 537 6.04 8.64 20.01
C PHE A 537 4.94 9.47 20.68
N PRO A 538 5.23 10.16 21.79
CA PRO A 538 4.32 11.13 22.37
C PRO A 538 3.81 12.12 21.32
N ARG A 539 2.57 12.59 21.49
CA ARG A 539 1.99 13.63 20.64
C ARG A 539 2.92 14.85 20.57
N ASP A 540 3.05 15.39 19.36
CA ASP A 540 3.88 16.55 19.02
C ASP A 540 5.39 16.31 19.23
N SER A 541 5.83 15.05 19.29
CA SER A 541 7.25 14.70 19.40
C SER A 541 7.99 14.97 18.08
N PRO A 542 9.06 15.78 18.08
CA PRO A 542 9.87 16.01 16.88
C PRO A 542 10.58 14.73 16.39
N LEU A 543 10.80 13.75 17.28
CA LEU A 543 11.42 12.48 16.93
C LEU A 543 10.58 11.67 15.95
N ALA A 544 9.25 11.78 15.97
CA ALA A 544 8.40 11.09 15.01
C ALA A 544 8.69 11.55 13.56
N VAL A 545 8.95 12.84 13.37
CA VAL A 545 9.25 13.45 12.06
C VAL A 545 10.66 13.09 11.60
N ASP A 546 11.64 13.20 12.50
CA ASP A 546 13.03 12.88 12.20
C ASP A 546 13.21 11.38 11.89
N MET A 547 12.60 10.50 12.69
CA MET A 547 12.59 9.05 12.44
C MET A 547 11.82 8.68 11.16
N SER A 548 10.72 9.36 10.85
CA SER A 548 10.02 9.18 9.57
C SER A 548 10.94 9.48 8.38
N THR A 549 11.71 10.57 8.48
CA THR A 549 12.65 10.96 7.42
C THR A 549 13.77 9.93 7.30
N ALA A 550 14.25 9.38 8.41
CA ALA A 550 15.25 8.30 8.41
C ALA A 550 14.70 6.99 7.79
N ILE A 551 13.47 6.60 8.12
CA ILE A 551 12.80 5.42 7.53
C ILE A 551 12.62 5.60 6.01
N LEU A 552 12.22 6.79 5.55
CA LEU A 552 12.12 7.08 4.12
C LEU A 552 13.48 6.93 3.42
N ARG A 553 14.58 7.41 4.04
CA ARG A 553 15.94 7.20 3.51
C ARG A 553 16.30 5.72 3.42
N LEU A 554 15.94 4.91 4.42
CA LEU A 554 16.14 3.44 4.37
C LEU A 554 15.32 2.77 3.26
N SER A 555 14.14 3.33 2.95
CA SER A 555 13.34 2.86 1.83
C SER A 555 13.97 3.24 0.49
N GLU A 556 14.45 4.47 0.35
CA GLU A 556 15.04 5.01 -0.90
C GLU A 556 16.38 4.37 -1.24
N ASN A 557 17.19 4.02 -0.23
CA ASN A 557 18.50 3.41 -0.43
C ASN A 557 18.46 1.86 -0.55
N GLY A 558 17.29 1.25 -0.33
CA GLY A 558 17.07 -0.19 -0.40
C GLY A 558 17.45 -0.99 0.85
N ASP A 559 17.95 -0.34 1.91
CA ASP A 559 18.31 -1.01 3.16
C ASP A 559 17.08 -1.64 3.83
N LEU A 560 15.92 -0.98 3.76
CA LEU A 560 14.67 -1.51 4.31
C LEU A 560 14.27 -2.84 3.65
N GLN A 561 14.49 -2.98 2.34
CA GLN A 561 14.27 -4.24 1.61
C GLN A 561 15.29 -5.30 2.04
N ARG A 562 16.57 -4.93 2.22
CA ARG A 562 17.61 -5.86 2.69
C ARG A 562 17.29 -6.42 4.08
N ILE A 563 16.78 -5.58 4.98
CA ILE A 563 16.32 -6.02 6.31
C ILE A 563 15.09 -6.92 6.18
N HIS A 564 14.15 -6.59 5.28
CA HIS A 564 12.98 -7.42 5.00
C HIS A 564 13.39 -8.82 4.54
N ASP A 565 14.27 -8.91 3.54
CA ASP A 565 14.72 -10.19 2.98
C ASP A 565 15.49 -11.02 4.02
N LYS A 566 16.32 -10.38 4.84
CA LYS A 566 17.07 -11.03 5.93
C LYS A 566 16.16 -11.77 6.91
N TRP A 567 15.02 -11.18 7.27
CA TRP A 567 14.15 -11.72 8.33
C TRP A 567 12.98 -12.55 7.78
N LEU A 568 12.39 -12.14 6.66
CA LEU A 568 11.06 -12.59 6.22
C LEU A 568 11.09 -13.44 4.96
N MET A 569 12.16 -13.38 4.15
CA MET A 569 12.29 -14.20 2.95
C MET A 569 12.79 -15.61 3.30
N ARG A 570 11.86 -16.53 3.57
CA ARG A 570 12.15 -17.97 3.75
C ARG A 570 11.62 -18.78 2.57
N SER A 571 12.51 -19.39 1.79
CA SER A 571 12.15 -20.20 0.61
C SER A 571 11.76 -21.64 0.97
N ALA A 572 10.76 -21.84 1.83
CA ALA A 572 10.31 -23.20 2.17
C ALA A 572 9.32 -23.79 1.12
N CYS A 573 8.43 -23.00 0.53
CA CYS A 573 7.58 -23.45 -0.60
C CYS A 573 8.32 -23.54 -1.96
N SER A 574 9.66 -23.53 -2.01
CA SER A 574 10.41 -23.90 -3.24
C SER A 574 10.42 -25.41 -3.51
N ARG A 575 9.99 -26.24 -2.56
CA ARG A 575 9.85 -27.69 -2.73
C ARG A 575 8.50 -28.06 -3.37
N GLN A 576 8.22 -27.48 -4.55
CA GLN A 576 7.35 -27.98 -5.62
C GLN A 576 7.22 -26.99 -6.81
N GLY A 577 7.90 -25.83 -6.78
CA GLY A 577 7.69 -24.76 -7.78
C GLY A 577 8.93 -24.08 -8.37
N ALA A 578 10.15 -24.50 -8.04
CA ALA A 578 11.37 -23.93 -8.64
C ALA A 578 12.50 -24.94 -8.90
N LYS A 579 12.17 -26.23 -9.04
CA LYS A 579 12.80 -26.99 -10.11
C LYS A 579 11.92 -26.77 -11.32
N LEU A 580 12.51 -26.33 -12.41
CA LEU A 580 12.01 -26.47 -13.77
C LEU A 580 11.76 -27.96 -14.09
N GLU A 581 10.90 -28.65 -13.34
CA GLU A 581 10.17 -29.78 -13.88
C GLU A 581 9.08 -29.14 -14.73
N VAL A 582 9.39 -29.04 -16.03
CA VAL A 582 8.42 -28.85 -17.09
C VAL A 582 7.12 -29.55 -16.69
N ASP A 583 6.03 -28.80 -16.49
CA ASP A 583 4.72 -29.35 -16.17
C ASP A 583 4.36 -30.40 -17.24
N ARG A 584 4.58 -31.68 -16.91
CA ARG A 584 4.27 -32.78 -17.82
C ARG A 584 2.77 -32.98 -17.80
N LEU A 585 2.16 -33.02 -18.99
CA LEU A 585 0.73 -33.30 -19.12
C LEU A 585 0.43 -34.71 -18.58
N ASP A 586 -0.33 -34.77 -17.49
CA ASP A 586 -0.74 -36.03 -16.88
C ASP A 586 -1.81 -36.73 -17.74
N LEU A 587 -1.69 -38.05 -17.90
CA LEU A 587 -2.65 -38.91 -18.60
C LEU A 587 -4.07 -38.73 -18.04
N ARG A 588 -4.19 -38.41 -16.75
CA ARG A 588 -5.48 -38.13 -16.07
C ARG A 588 -6.27 -37.02 -16.75
N SER A 589 -5.61 -36.04 -17.37
CA SER A 589 -6.26 -34.90 -18.02
C SER A 589 -6.92 -35.26 -19.36
N PHE A 590 -6.43 -36.32 -20.03
CA PHE A 590 -6.78 -36.66 -21.41
C PHE A 590 -7.31 -38.08 -21.62
N TRP A 591 -7.36 -38.93 -20.59
CA TRP A 591 -7.85 -40.29 -20.72
C TRP A 591 -9.27 -40.39 -21.32
N GLY A 592 -10.13 -39.40 -21.10
CA GLY A 592 -11.46 -39.33 -21.72
C GLY A 592 -11.44 -39.29 -23.25
N LEU A 593 -10.44 -38.65 -23.88
CA LEU A 593 -10.28 -38.66 -25.34
C LEU A 593 -9.92 -40.05 -25.87
N TYR A 594 -8.99 -40.73 -25.20
CA TYR A 594 -8.60 -42.09 -25.56
C TYR A 594 -9.76 -43.08 -25.39
N LEU A 595 -10.60 -42.89 -24.36
CA LEU A 595 -11.80 -43.69 -24.16
C LEU A 595 -12.81 -43.52 -25.31
N ILE A 596 -13.08 -42.27 -25.73
CA ILE A 596 -14.00 -42.00 -26.85
C ILE A 596 -13.49 -42.65 -28.14
N CYS A 597 -12.20 -42.51 -28.44
CA CYS A 597 -11.57 -43.14 -29.60
C CYS A 597 -11.68 -44.67 -29.55
N GLY A 598 -11.37 -45.27 -28.39
CA GLY A 598 -11.48 -46.72 -28.19
C GLY A 598 -12.90 -47.25 -28.39
N ILE A 599 -13.91 -46.57 -27.84
CA ILE A 599 -15.32 -46.94 -28.02
C ILE A 599 -15.73 -46.82 -29.49
N ALA A 600 -15.33 -45.74 -30.18
CA ALA A 600 -15.63 -45.56 -31.60
C ALA A 600 -15.03 -46.67 -32.47
N CYS A 601 -13.76 -47.04 -32.22
CA CYS A 601 -13.11 -48.16 -32.90
C CYS A 601 -13.81 -49.49 -32.63
N LEU A 602 -14.19 -49.77 -31.38
CA LEU A 602 -14.92 -50.98 -31.02
C LEU A 602 -16.29 -51.05 -31.70
N LEU A 603 -17.04 -49.93 -31.73
CA LEU A 603 -18.33 -49.87 -32.42
C LEU A 603 -18.18 -50.01 -33.94
N ALA A 604 -17.14 -49.43 -34.54
CA ALA A 604 -16.87 -49.58 -35.96
C ALA A 604 -16.50 -51.04 -36.32
N LEU A 605 -15.62 -51.66 -35.52
CA LEU A 605 -15.26 -53.07 -35.70
C LEU A 605 -16.44 -54.00 -35.44
N LEU A 606 -17.26 -53.72 -34.42
CA LEU A 606 -18.46 -54.50 -34.12
C LEU A 606 -19.49 -54.38 -35.24
N THR A 607 -19.74 -53.18 -35.76
CA THR A 607 -20.68 -52.98 -36.87
C THR A 607 -20.17 -53.63 -38.14
N HIS A 608 -18.87 -53.50 -38.46
CA HIS A 608 -18.23 -54.21 -39.56
C HIS A 608 -18.35 -55.72 -39.40
N PHE A 609 -17.98 -56.26 -38.23
CA PHE A 609 -18.08 -57.68 -37.91
C PHE A 609 -19.53 -58.19 -38.04
N LEU A 610 -20.51 -57.47 -37.50
CA LEU A 610 -21.93 -57.81 -37.63
C LEU A 610 -22.41 -57.75 -39.09
N MET A 611 -21.91 -56.80 -39.89
CA MET A 611 -22.21 -56.72 -41.32
C MET A 611 -21.59 -57.90 -42.08
N THR A 612 -20.32 -58.24 -41.83
CA THR A 612 -19.63 -59.37 -42.45
C THR A 612 -20.26 -60.71 -42.06
N VAL A 613 -20.65 -60.88 -40.80
CA VAL A 613 -21.39 -62.07 -40.33
C VAL A 613 -22.76 -62.16 -40.99
N ARG A 614 -23.51 -61.05 -41.10
CA ARG A 614 -24.78 -61.02 -41.84
C ARG A 614 -24.61 -61.36 -43.32
N GLN A 615 -23.54 -60.89 -43.96
CA GLN A 615 -23.22 -61.21 -45.36
C GLN A 615 -22.80 -62.68 -45.53
N TYR A 616 -22.00 -63.21 -44.61
CA TYR A 616 -21.61 -64.62 -44.57
C TYR A 616 -22.84 -65.54 -44.41
N ILE A 617 -23.74 -65.24 -43.46
CA ILE A 617 -24.99 -66.01 -43.27
C ILE A 617 -25.90 -65.91 -44.50
N ARG A 618 -25.98 -64.75 -45.17
CA ARG A 618 -26.80 -64.58 -46.39
C ARG A 618 -26.23 -65.22 -47.65
N HIS A 619 -24.92 -65.45 -47.75
CA HIS A 619 -24.28 -65.93 -48.98
C HIS A 619 -23.72 -67.36 -48.89
N TYR A 620 -23.42 -67.84 -47.68
CA TYR A 620 -22.86 -69.16 -47.41
C TYR A 620 -23.88 -70.17 -46.85
N SER A 621 -25.17 -69.83 -46.87
CA SER A 621 -26.27 -70.78 -46.70
C SER A 621 -27.24 -70.57 -47.87
N PRO A 622 -27.05 -71.33 -48.96
CA PRO A 622 -27.73 -72.61 -49.06
C PRO A 622 -26.88 -73.70 -49.75
N GLU A 623 -26.38 -74.66 -48.97
CA GLU A 623 -26.13 -76.06 -49.36
C GLU A 623 -25.70 -76.79 -48.09
N LEU A 624 -26.66 -76.99 -47.19
CA LEU A 624 -26.57 -78.08 -46.23
C LEU A 624 -27.55 -79.13 -46.72
N ASP A 625 -27.08 -80.07 -47.52
CA ASP A 625 -27.63 -81.41 -47.50
C ASP A 625 -26.52 -82.46 -47.66
N SER A 626 -26.55 -83.38 -46.70
CA SER A 626 -25.86 -84.66 -46.59
C SER A 626 -24.36 -84.70 -46.20
N SER A 627 -24.18 -85.21 -44.96
CA SER A 627 -23.05 -85.99 -44.42
C SER A 627 -21.81 -85.27 -43.84
N GLY A 628 -21.55 -85.58 -42.57
CA GLY A 628 -20.23 -85.46 -41.92
C GLY A 628 -20.05 -84.29 -40.94
N GLN A 629 -19.96 -84.60 -39.64
CA GLN A 629 -19.53 -83.67 -38.58
C GLN A 629 -18.17 -83.03 -38.95
N ARG A 630 -18.17 -81.73 -39.30
CA ARG A 630 -16.93 -80.94 -39.40
C ARG A 630 -16.65 -80.25 -38.07
N SER A 631 -15.44 -80.46 -37.56
CA SER A 631 -14.88 -79.80 -36.38
C SER A 631 -14.86 -78.27 -36.54
N THR A 632 -15.10 -77.57 -35.43
CA THR A 632 -15.07 -76.10 -35.26
C THR A 632 -13.92 -75.34 -35.95
N PRO A 633 -12.69 -75.88 -36.14
CA PRO A 633 -11.61 -75.19 -36.85
C PRO A 633 -11.91 -74.94 -38.34
N ALA A 634 -12.65 -75.85 -39.00
CA ALA A 634 -12.91 -75.77 -40.44
C ALA A 634 -13.89 -74.64 -40.81
N ARG A 635 -14.85 -74.34 -39.92
CA ARG A 635 -15.78 -73.19 -40.06
C ARG A 635 -15.07 -71.85 -39.82
N LEU A 636 -14.10 -71.83 -38.91
CA LEU A 636 -13.32 -70.62 -38.62
C LEU A 636 -12.39 -70.27 -39.79
N GLN A 637 -11.76 -71.26 -40.41
CA GLN A 637 -10.94 -71.07 -41.61
C GLN A 637 -11.73 -70.56 -42.82
N THR A 638 -12.96 -71.06 -43.04
CA THR A 638 -13.82 -70.57 -44.14
C THR A 638 -14.37 -69.16 -43.89
N PHE A 639 -14.60 -68.79 -42.64
CA PHE A 639 -14.97 -67.41 -42.30
C PHE A 639 -13.78 -66.45 -42.46
N LEU A 640 -12.58 -66.83 -42.01
CA LEU A 640 -11.38 -66.01 -42.15
C LEU A 640 -10.99 -65.79 -43.63
N SER A 641 -11.12 -66.80 -44.49
CA SER A 641 -10.91 -66.63 -45.94
C SER A 641 -11.93 -65.70 -46.59
N PHE A 642 -13.16 -65.62 -46.07
CA PHE A 642 -14.19 -64.70 -46.56
C PHE A 642 -13.94 -63.25 -46.10
N VAL A 643 -13.36 -63.05 -44.90
CA VAL A 643 -12.96 -61.73 -44.42
C VAL A 643 -11.78 -61.16 -45.22
N ASP A 644 -10.90 -62.02 -45.73
CA ASP A 644 -9.73 -61.63 -46.54
C ASP A 644 -10.07 -61.39 -48.03
N GLU A 645 -11.24 -61.85 -48.50
CA GLU A 645 -11.72 -61.67 -49.87
C GLU A 645 -12.22 -60.22 -50.09
N LYS A 646 -11.81 -59.57 -51.19
CA LYS A 646 -12.15 -58.16 -51.45
C LYS A 646 -13.66 -57.97 -51.63
N GLU A 647 -14.24 -56.95 -51.00
CA GLU A 647 -15.70 -56.65 -51.07
C GLU A 647 -16.23 -56.51 -52.51
N GLN A 648 -15.39 -56.04 -53.45
CA GLN A 648 -15.73 -55.95 -54.87
C GLN A 648 -15.97 -57.33 -55.52
N GLU A 649 -15.23 -58.36 -55.13
CA GLU A 649 -15.37 -59.72 -55.67
C GLU A 649 -16.63 -60.39 -55.12
N VAL A 650 -16.95 -60.15 -53.83
CA VAL A 650 -18.19 -60.61 -53.18
C VAL A 650 -19.43 -59.93 -53.80
N LYS A 651 -19.37 -58.61 -54.07
CA LYS A 651 -20.44 -57.88 -54.79
C LYS A 651 -20.61 -58.36 -56.22
N ASN A 652 -19.52 -58.63 -56.93
CA ASN A 652 -19.57 -59.14 -58.30
C ASN A 652 -20.18 -60.56 -58.35
N ARG A 653 -19.85 -61.45 -57.40
CA ARG A 653 -20.52 -62.76 -57.26
C ARG A 653 -22.00 -62.63 -56.91
N SER A 654 -22.36 -61.72 -56.02
CA SER A 654 -23.77 -61.45 -55.68
C SER A 654 -24.56 -60.94 -56.90
N ASN A 655 -24.00 -60.02 -57.68
CA ASN A 655 -24.66 -59.52 -58.89
C ASN A 655 -24.77 -60.61 -59.95
N ARG A 656 -23.75 -61.46 -60.12
CA ARG A 656 -23.78 -62.62 -61.02
C ARG A 656 -24.85 -63.64 -60.62
N ARG A 657 -24.99 -63.95 -59.32
CA ARG A 657 -26.06 -64.82 -58.78
C ARG A 657 -27.47 -64.22 -58.93
N LYS A 658 -27.63 -62.90 -58.79
CA LYS A 658 -28.93 -62.23 -59.05
C LYS A 658 -29.30 -62.28 -60.53
N LEU A 659 -28.32 -62.15 -61.43
CA LEU A 659 -28.49 -62.34 -62.87
C LEU A 659 -28.84 -63.80 -63.22
N GLU A 660 -28.21 -64.79 -62.57
CA GLU A 660 -28.54 -66.21 -62.71
C GLU A 660 -29.94 -66.56 -62.18
N MET A 661 -30.35 -66.02 -61.02
CA MET A 661 -31.72 -66.21 -60.49
C MET A 661 -32.79 -65.54 -61.37
N ALA A 662 -32.47 -64.41 -62.00
CA ALA A 662 -33.37 -63.77 -62.98
C ALA A 662 -33.47 -64.58 -64.27
N SER A 663 -32.38 -65.24 -64.71
CA SER A 663 -32.35 -66.15 -65.86
C SER A 663 -33.14 -67.44 -65.60
N ASN A 664 -32.97 -68.10 -64.44
CA ASN A 664 -33.70 -69.31 -64.09
C ASN A 664 -35.22 -69.08 -63.92
N ARG A 665 -35.63 -67.86 -63.57
CA ARG A 665 -37.04 -67.50 -63.47
C ARG A 665 -37.70 -67.40 -64.86
N ASN A 666 -36.94 -67.01 -65.88
CA ASN A 666 -37.41 -67.01 -67.27
C ASN A 666 -37.48 -68.43 -67.87
N GLU A 667 -36.53 -69.33 -67.57
CA GLU A 667 -36.61 -70.74 -68.02
C GLU A 667 -37.78 -71.53 -67.39
N SER A 668 -38.22 -71.17 -66.18
CA SER A 668 -39.35 -71.83 -65.50
C SER A 668 -40.73 -71.48 -66.06
N MET A 669 -40.85 -70.43 -66.90
CA MET A 669 -42.12 -70.05 -67.55
C MET A 669 -42.36 -70.76 -68.90
N ASP A 670 -41.33 -71.30 -69.55
CA ASP A 670 -41.46 -71.95 -70.86
C ASP A 670 -41.77 -73.47 -70.80
N ASN A 671 -41.68 -74.10 -69.63
CA ASN A 671 -41.77 -75.57 -69.51
C ASN A 671 -43.17 -76.12 -69.09
N HIS A 672 -44.22 -75.28 -69.05
CA HIS A 672 -45.56 -75.69 -68.59
C HIS A 672 -46.66 -75.74 -69.69
N SER A 673 -46.33 -75.57 -70.98
CA SER A 673 -47.34 -75.47 -72.07
C SER A 673 -47.47 -76.70 -72.99
N SER A 674 -46.88 -77.86 -72.68
CA SER A 674 -46.99 -79.05 -73.54
C SER A 674 -47.21 -80.36 -72.79
N LYS A 675 -48.49 -80.71 -72.53
CA LYS A 675 -49.07 -82.07 -72.74
C LYS A 675 -50.53 -82.22 -72.24
N ARG A 676 -51.44 -82.28 -73.22
CA ARG A 676 -52.65 -83.13 -73.38
C ARG A 676 -53.79 -83.13 -72.33
N ARG A 677 -54.99 -82.72 -72.80
CA ARG A 677 -56.33 -83.18 -72.36
C ARG A 677 -57.10 -83.77 -73.54
N HIS A 678 -57.65 -84.97 -73.35
CA HIS A 678 -58.75 -85.66 -74.05
C HIS A 678 -58.98 -86.97 -73.23
N ILE A 679 -60.16 -87.48 -72.84
CA ILE A 679 -61.59 -87.33 -73.17
C ILE A 679 -62.43 -87.81 -71.95
N GLU A 680 -63.62 -87.22 -71.81
CA GLU A 680 -64.94 -87.53 -71.17
C GLU A 680 -65.43 -89.01 -71.04
N PRO A 681 -66.68 -89.34 -70.56
CA PRO A 681 -67.77 -88.62 -69.82
C PRO A 681 -68.42 -89.49 -68.67
N PRO A 682 -69.76 -89.44 -68.33
CA PRO A 682 -70.49 -88.56 -67.38
C PRO A 682 -71.23 -89.40 -66.26
N PRO A 683 -72.24 -88.94 -65.46
CA PRO A 683 -73.57 -88.41 -65.88
C PRO A 683 -74.21 -87.24 -65.06
N ASP A 684 -75.26 -86.69 -65.70
CA ASP A 684 -76.39 -85.82 -65.31
C ASP A 684 -76.88 -85.77 -63.85
N ALA A 685 -77.40 -84.62 -63.37
CA ALA A 685 -78.77 -84.13 -63.65
C ALA A 685 -79.21 -82.97 -62.72
N SER A 686 -79.84 -81.94 -63.29
CA SER A 686 -81.02 -81.15 -62.80
C SER A 686 -80.91 -80.31 -61.50
N ASN A 687 -81.56 -79.13 -61.33
CA ASN A 687 -82.20 -78.10 -62.16
C ASN A 687 -82.70 -76.97 -61.20
N GLU A 688 -83.15 -75.84 -61.77
CA GLU A 688 -83.91 -74.69 -61.21
C GLU A 688 -83.09 -73.59 -60.48
N ALA A 689 -83.16 -72.30 -60.85
CA ALA A 689 -83.98 -71.54 -61.81
C ALA A 689 -83.21 -70.29 -62.31
#